data_AF-A0A3D4D049-F1
#
_entry.id   AF-A0A3D4D049-F1
#
_cell.length_a   1.000
_cell.length_b   1.000
_cell.length_c   1.000
_cell.angle_alpha   90.00
_cell.angle_beta   90.00
_cell.angle_gamma   90.00
#
_symmetry.space_group_name_H-M   'P 1'
#
loop_
_entity.id
_entity.type
_entity.pdbx_description
1 polymer ?
#
loop_
_entity_poly.entity_id
_entity_poly.type
_entity_poly.pdbx_seq_one_letter_code
_entity_poly.pdbx_strand_id
1 'polypeptide(L)'
;MHRPFLFLAWLVSAVVATADQDPASSSKASVEVPADQGQQTTRPQSVEQITKLSRRSAVVIRHGGRAGGEGGTGSGFVISKTGLIATCAHVIGESRPLTVHFDDGSEYSVTSIHAWDAKLDLAVLQIDLGGKTVEPLKLASADSISQGAEIIAIGAPHGLEFSVVKGVISALRDFNGRSLLQVAIPVEPGNSGGPLLDRQGKVHGLLTMKSAVTDNLGFAVPVGALHRLLVNPNSVPMERWLTIGSLDPKRWKILMGANWKQRAGRITVSTPGDGFGGRSLCLSQRATPELPYEISVEAKLSENSGAAGLVFESDGGNRHYGFYPSNGSLRLTRFDGPDVFSWNILKQLQADAYQPGEWNHLRVRVEEKAITCFINGEQVIQLNDHTLRGGHVGLAKFRQTEATFRSFLIGPDLSEVKPSNEIVTAIEKQVSRLKKNPENRNAIDRLSKNADLARPLLRREVEDLRARADRLEEKSREIHRRSIIDQIITSLQGDGRQGLFRAALLIARLDNPELRVNDYHEELDRMAAEVAGTIAKKDEITEKVRAIGTYLFKNNGFHGSRSDYYNRSNSYLNEVIDDREGIPITLSVLFMELARLAGVEMNGLALPGHFATCYESKGKRIIIDPFDGGTVMDPETADMILSEAGMRIDSSDMKTATPPEIICRMLRNLQAIAIEEKEFPDALDYVDIVVRLRPDSAQDRLNRALLSLQIDQPGRAKPDLQWILDNKPEGVHLGRIRELMERIE
;
A
#
# COMPACT_ATOMS: atom_id res chain seq x y z
N MET A 1 -7.12 -14.88 11.78
CA MET A 1 -8.01 -15.18 12.92
C MET A 1 -7.99 -13.94 13.82
N HIS A 2 -9.15 -13.35 14.12
CA HIS A 2 -9.42 -12.16 14.95
C HIS A 2 -8.51 -10.89 14.90
N ARG A 3 -9.09 -9.85 14.28
CA ARG A 3 -9.25 -8.46 14.80
C ARG A 3 -8.00 -7.55 14.97
N PRO A 4 -7.75 -6.62 14.02
CA PRO A 4 -6.95 -5.41 14.26
C PRO A 4 -7.67 -4.34 15.11
N PHE A 5 -8.96 -4.53 15.38
CA PHE A 5 -9.85 -3.69 16.20
C PHE A 5 -9.22 -3.14 17.50
N LEU A 6 -8.29 -3.90 18.09
CA LEU A 6 -7.59 -3.53 19.32
C LEU A 6 -6.79 -2.23 19.22
N PHE A 7 -6.18 -1.84 18.09
CA PHE A 7 -5.18 -0.76 18.15
C PHE A 7 -5.80 0.64 18.36
N LEU A 8 -6.94 0.95 17.73
CA LEU A 8 -7.66 2.21 18.01
C LEU A 8 -8.54 2.08 19.26
N ALA A 9 -9.09 0.89 19.52
CA ALA A 9 -9.81 0.63 20.76
C ALA A 9 -8.91 0.76 22.00
N TRP A 10 -7.60 0.48 21.92
CA TRP A 10 -6.69 0.63 23.07
C TRP A 10 -6.52 2.10 23.49
N LEU A 11 -6.57 3.05 22.54
CA LEU A 11 -6.53 4.48 22.85
C LEU A 11 -7.82 4.99 23.53
N VAL A 12 -8.96 4.38 23.24
CA VAL A 12 -10.27 4.76 23.83
C VAL A 12 -10.53 3.98 25.14
N SER A 13 -10.34 2.67 25.13
CA SER A 13 -10.54 1.77 26.28
C SER A 13 -9.48 1.88 27.36
N ALA A 14 -8.34 2.56 27.14
CA ALA A 14 -7.41 2.88 28.23
C ALA A 14 -7.99 3.84 29.30
N VAL A 15 -9.29 4.13 29.26
CA VAL A 15 -10.08 4.94 30.21
C VAL A 15 -11.08 4.08 31.02
N VAL A 16 -11.36 2.82 30.63
CA VAL A 16 -12.41 1.95 31.24
C VAL A 16 -12.00 0.45 31.26
N ALA A 17 -12.42 -0.34 32.26
CA ALA A 17 -12.14 -1.79 32.42
C ALA A 17 -13.38 -2.51 33.02
N THR A 18 -13.52 -3.85 33.13
CA THR A 18 -12.59 -5.02 33.04
C THR A 18 -13.17 -6.09 32.07
N ALA A 19 -12.90 -7.41 32.03
CA ALA A 19 -12.08 -8.40 32.78
C ALA A 19 -11.80 -9.67 31.91
N ASP A 20 -11.00 -10.62 32.41
CA ASP A 20 -10.75 -11.95 31.79
C ASP A 20 -11.88 -12.98 32.00
N GLN A 21 -12.07 -13.90 31.05
CA GLN A 21 -11.83 -15.36 31.25
C GLN A 21 -11.93 -16.19 29.94
N ASP A 22 -11.42 -17.43 29.98
CA ASP A 22 -11.13 -18.31 28.81
C ASP A 22 -11.49 -19.80 29.15
N PRO A 23 -11.21 -20.87 28.35
CA PRO A 23 -12.22 -21.51 27.51
C PRO A 23 -12.44 -23.03 27.75
N ALA A 24 -13.33 -23.65 26.97
CA ALA A 24 -13.55 -25.11 26.91
C ALA A 24 -13.77 -25.61 25.45
N SER A 25 -13.80 -26.94 25.22
CA SER A 25 -13.50 -27.55 23.90
C SER A 25 -14.28 -28.85 23.56
N SER A 26 -13.90 -29.49 22.43
CA SER A 26 -14.28 -30.84 21.93
C SER A 26 -15.58 -30.96 21.09
N SER A 27 -15.78 -31.97 20.22
CA SER A 27 -14.83 -32.69 19.32
C SER A 27 -15.57 -33.53 18.24
N LYS A 28 -14.88 -33.76 17.10
CA LYS A 28 -14.97 -34.87 16.11
C LYS A 28 -16.26 -35.73 15.98
N ALA A 29 -16.74 -35.87 14.74
CA ALA A 29 -17.00 -37.18 14.10
C ALA A 29 -17.04 -37.04 12.56
N SER A 30 -16.86 -38.14 11.82
CA SER A 30 -16.86 -38.20 10.34
C SER A 30 -17.43 -39.53 9.84
N VAL A 31 -18.07 -39.54 8.67
CA VAL A 31 -18.65 -40.75 8.03
C VAL A 31 -18.31 -40.77 6.54
N GLU A 32 -17.92 -41.94 6.01
CA GLU A 32 -17.77 -42.22 4.57
C GLU A 32 -18.75 -43.33 4.14
N VAL A 33 -19.15 -43.31 2.87
CA VAL A 33 -19.93 -44.37 2.18
C VAL A 33 -19.30 -44.54 0.77
N PRO A 34 -19.14 -45.77 0.23
CA PRO A 34 -18.09 -46.05 -0.76
C PRO A 34 -18.47 -45.82 -2.23
N ALA A 35 -17.45 -45.94 -3.11
CA ALA A 35 -17.49 -45.65 -4.54
C ALA A 35 -17.73 -46.88 -5.43
N ASP A 36 -18.00 -46.62 -6.72
CA ASP A 36 -17.89 -47.58 -7.83
C ASP A 36 -16.78 -47.16 -8.84
N GLN A 37 -16.45 -48.02 -9.80
CA GLN A 37 -15.14 -48.12 -10.45
C GLN A 37 -15.13 -47.61 -11.91
N GLY A 38 -13.94 -47.47 -12.54
CA GLY A 38 -13.94 -47.30 -14.01
C GLY A 38 -12.65 -46.97 -14.79
N GLN A 39 -11.57 -46.44 -14.19
CA GLN A 39 -10.33 -46.14 -14.93
C GLN A 39 -9.07 -46.50 -14.14
N GLN A 40 -7.99 -46.87 -14.86
CA GLN A 40 -6.64 -47.06 -14.29
C GLN A 40 -5.97 -45.72 -13.97
N THR A 41 -6.56 -44.97 -13.04
CA THR A 41 -5.88 -43.84 -12.42
C THR A 41 -4.70 -44.35 -11.61
N THR A 42 -3.50 -43.83 -11.85
CA THR A 42 -2.45 -43.85 -10.83
C THR A 42 -3.03 -43.19 -9.58
N ARG A 43 -3.18 -43.96 -8.48
CA ARG A 43 -3.97 -43.51 -7.32
C ARG A 43 -3.52 -42.10 -6.90
N PRO A 44 -4.42 -41.09 -6.89
CA PRO A 44 -4.03 -39.70 -6.71
C PRO A 44 -3.45 -39.53 -5.31
N GLN A 45 -2.14 -39.26 -5.26
CA GLN A 45 -1.34 -39.41 -4.05
C GLN A 45 -1.79 -38.43 -2.96
N SER A 46 -1.49 -38.75 -1.70
CA SER A 46 -1.71 -37.81 -0.59
C SER A 46 -0.69 -36.66 -0.66
N VAL A 47 -1.03 -35.51 -0.07
CA VAL A 47 -0.10 -34.36 0.02
C VAL A 47 1.21 -34.77 0.69
N GLU A 48 1.14 -35.62 1.71
CA GLU A 48 2.29 -36.23 2.40
C GLU A 48 3.16 -37.06 1.45
N GLN A 49 2.56 -37.94 0.63
CA GLN A 49 3.29 -38.78 -0.33
C GLN A 49 3.98 -37.93 -1.41
N ILE A 50 3.29 -36.93 -1.96
CA ILE A 50 3.82 -36.02 -2.98
C ILE A 50 4.98 -35.19 -2.38
N THR A 51 4.80 -34.67 -1.16
CA THR A 51 5.85 -33.99 -0.40
C THR A 51 7.07 -34.90 -0.23
N LYS A 52 6.89 -36.12 0.29
CA LYS A 52 7.97 -37.06 0.59
C LYS A 52 8.76 -37.48 -0.65
N LEU A 53 8.12 -37.53 -1.81
CA LEU A 53 8.79 -37.80 -3.09
C LEU A 53 9.48 -36.57 -3.67
N SER A 54 8.86 -35.39 -3.55
CA SER A 54 9.31 -34.17 -4.22
C SER A 54 10.32 -33.34 -3.41
N ARG A 55 10.37 -33.50 -2.07
CA ARG A 55 11.23 -32.72 -1.16
C ARG A 55 12.71 -32.79 -1.54
N ARG A 56 13.20 -33.99 -1.90
CA ARG A 56 14.58 -34.26 -2.36
C ARG A 56 14.97 -33.60 -3.68
N SER A 57 13.97 -33.12 -4.41
CA SER A 57 14.13 -32.47 -5.71
C SER A 57 13.71 -31.00 -5.66
N ALA A 58 13.16 -30.51 -4.55
CA ALA A 58 13.08 -29.10 -4.21
C ALA A 58 14.41 -28.66 -3.58
N VAL A 59 14.81 -27.41 -3.80
CA VAL A 59 16.08 -26.86 -3.30
C VAL A 59 15.92 -25.43 -2.83
N VAL A 60 16.75 -25.02 -1.88
CA VAL A 60 16.87 -23.63 -1.42
C VAL A 60 18.02 -22.97 -2.17
N ILE A 61 17.73 -21.88 -2.87
CA ILE A 61 18.72 -21.08 -3.59
C ILE A 61 19.08 -19.89 -2.69
N ARG A 62 20.36 -19.74 -2.40
CA ARG A 62 20.89 -18.63 -1.61
C ARG A 62 21.86 -17.81 -2.46
N HIS A 63 21.74 -16.49 -2.40
CA HIS A 63 22.68 -15.59 -3.07
C HIS A 63 23.54 -14.84 -2.05
N GLY A 64 24.87 -14.80 -2.23
CA GLY A 64 25.77 -14.28 -1.20
C GLY A 64 25.48 -12.83 -0.77
N GLY A 65 25.54 -12.56 0.54
CA GLY A 65 25.50 -11.20 1.10
C GLY A 65 26.79 -10.42 0.76
N ARG A 66 26.68 -9.11 0.61
CA ARG A 66 27.74 -8.26 -0.01
C ARG A 66 29.07 -8.19 0.75
N ALA A 67 29.10 -8.61 2.01
CA ALA A 67 30.30 -8.71 2.85
C ALA A 67 30.49 -10.13 3.45
N GLY A 68 29.89 -11.17 2.84
CA GLY A 68 29.93 -12.55 3.36
C GLY A 68 28.91 -12.88 4.46
N GLY A 69 28.03 -11.92 4.81
CA GLY A 69 26.86 -12.17 5.66
C GLY A 69 25.71 -12.87 4.92
N GLU A 70 24.60 -13.09 5.63
CA GLU A 70 23.45 -13.82 5.09
C GLU A 70 22.88 -13.20 3.81
N GLY A 71 22.38 -14.09 2.96
CA GLY A 71 21.87 -13.78 1.63
C GLY A 71 20.41 -13.40 1.60
N GLY A 72 19.92 -13.17 0.38
CA GLY A 72 18.51 -13.38 0.05
C GLY A 72 18.31 -14.84 -0.35
N THR A 73 17.13 -15.36 -0.07
CA THR A 73 16.76 -16.75 -0.29
C THR A 73 15.57 -16.86 -1.24
N GLY A 74 15.52 -17.97 -1.98
CA GLY A 74 14.36 -18.37 -2.76
C GLY A 74 14.34 -19.88 -2.94
N SER A 75 13.33 -20.37 -3.64
CA SER A 75 13.14 -21.79 -3.91
C SER A 75 13.52 -22.13 -5.36
N GLY A 76 13.79 -23.40 -5.61
CA GLY A 76 13.94 -23.97 -6.93
C GLY A 76 13.69 -25.46 -6.92
N PHE A 77 13.86 -26.12 -8.06
CA PHE A 77 13.76 -27.57 -8.15
C PHE A 77 14.58 -28.19 -9.28
N VAL A 78 15.02 -29.42 -9.06
CA VAL A 78 15.79 -30.23 -10.00
C VAL A 78 14.93 -30.61 -11.19
N ILE A 79 15.43 -30.35 -12.40
CA ILE A 79 14.80 -30.71 -13.68
C ILE A 79 15.64 -31.66 -14.55
N SER A 80 16.92 -31.90 -14.21
CA SER A 80 17.73 -32.95 -14.84
C SER A 80 18.58 -33.74 -13.84
N LYS A 81 18.96 -34.97 -14.20
CA LYS A 81 19.91 -35.77 -13.42
C LYS A 81 21.33 -35.20 -13.37
N THR A 82 21.63 -34.25 -14.26
CA THR A 82 22.93 -33.58 -14.39
C THR A 82 23.01 -32.27 -13.59
N GLY A 83 22.00 -31.93 -12.79
CA GLY A 83 22.04 -30.72 -11.94
C GLY A 83 21.55 -29.44 -12.63
N LEU A 84 20.58 -29.54 -13.55
CA LEU A 84 19.79 -28.37 -13.94
C LEU A 84 18.71 -28.10 -12.88
N ILE A 85 18.64 -26.87 -12.39
CA ILE A 85 17.69 -26.38 -11.39
C ILE A 85 16.84 -25.27 -12.00
N ALA A 86 15.51 -25.35 -11.93
CA ALA A 86 14.62 -24.27 -12.34
C ALA A 86 14.22 -23.37 -11.14
N THR A 87 14.07 -22.06 -11.38
CA THR A 87 13.69 -21.03 -10.39
C THR A 87 13.22 -19.74 -11.09
N CYS A 88 12.91 -18.69 -10.33
CA CYS A 88 12.56 -17.37 -10.87
C CYS A 88 13.79 -16.49 -11.16
N ALA A 89 13.69 -15.58 -12.14
CA ALA A 89 14.80 -14.70 -12.52
C ALA A 89 15.13 -13.68 -11.42
N HIS A 90 14.13 -13.21 -10.66
CA HIS A 90 14.38 -12.32 -9.53
C HIS A 90 15.13 -13.01 -8.36
N VAL A 91 14.99 -14.33 -8.18
CA VAL A 91 15.67 -15.11 -7.13
C VAL A 91 17.19 -15.16 -7.37
N ILE A 92 17.60 -15.37 -8.62
CA ILE A 92 19.04 -15.47 -8.96
C ILE A 92 19.75 -14.11 -8.89
N GLY A 93 19.01 -13.03 -9.11
CA GLY A 93 19.50 -11.65 -9.08
C GLY A 93 20.54 -11.31 -10.16
N GLU A 94 20.75 -10.01 -10.39
CA GLU A 94 21.84 -9.54 -11.26
C GLU A 94 23.19 -9.56 -10.52
N SER A 95 24.11 -10.43 -10.96
CA SER A 95 25.52 -10.44 -10.55
C SER A 95 25.77 -10.70 -9.05
N ARG A 96 25.26 -11.83 -8.55
CA ARG A 96 25.56 -12.36 -7.22
C ARG A 96 26.13 -13.79 -7.33
N PRO A 97 27.01 -14.24 -6.42
CA PRO A 97 27.35 -15.65 -6.30
C PRO A 97 26.14 -16.43 -5.78
N LEU A 98 25.96 -17.66 -6.25
CA LEU A 98 24.77 -18.48 -6.01
C LEU A 98 25.17 -19.88 -5.54
N THR A 99 24.53 -20.35 -4.48
CA THR A 99 24.63 -21.73 -4.00
C THR A 99 23.23 -22.34 -3.84
N VAL A 100 23.19 -23.67 -3.94
CA VAL A 100 21.95 -24.47 -3.96
C VAL A 100 22.03 -25.54 -2.89
N HIS A 101 21.12 -25.48 -1.92
CA HIS A 101 21.02 -26.42 -0.80
C HIS A 101 19.88 -27.43 -1.00
N PHE A 102 20.13 -28.69 -0.68
CA PHE A 102 19.21 -29.82 -0.77
C PHE A 102 18.65 -30.22 0.61
N ASP A 103 17.60 -31.04 0.65
CA ASP A 103 16.94 -31.48 1.90
C ASP A 103 17.77 -32.45 2.75
N ASP A 104 18.86 -32.98 2.21
CA ASP A 104 19.90 -33.75 2.91
C ASP A 104 21.02 -32.86 3.52
N GLY A 105 20.90 -31.54 3.37
CA GLY A 105 21.89 -30.56 3.83
C GLY A 105 23.11 -30.38 2.91
N SER A 106 23.16 -31.06 1.75
CA SER A 106 24.24 -30.85 0.78
C SER A 106 24.10 -29.53 0.03
N GLU A 107 25.23 -28.85 -0.20
CA GLU A 107 25.32 -27.56 -0.89
C GLU A 107 26.18 -27.69 -2.15
N TYR A 108 25.72 -27.10 -3.25
CA TYR A 108 26.43 -27.09 -4.53
C TYR A 108 26.52 -25.67 -5.12
N SER A 109 27.68 -25.36 -5.71
CA SER A 109 27.92 -24.08 -6.39
C SER A 109 27.32 -24.07 -7.79
N VAL A 110 26.74 -22.93 -8.19
CA VAL A 110 26.30 -22.69 -9.58
C VAL A 110 27.51 -22.41 -10.48
N THR A 111 27.60 -23.11 -11.61
CA THR A 111 28.66 -22.91 -12.62
C THR A 111 28.23 -21.98 -13.75
N SER A 112 26.94 -22.02 -14.12
CA SER A 112 26.35 -21.12 -15.11
C SER A 112 24.86 -20.89 -14.88
N ILE A 113 24.39 -19.72 -15.33
CA ILE A 113 22.97 -19.52 -15.64
C ILE A 113 22.75 -20.19 -16.98
N HIS A 114 22.26 -21.43 -17.00
CA HIS A 114 22.09 -22.23 -18.20
C HIS A 114 21.08 -21.61 -19.18
N ALA A 115 20.00 -21.05 -18.65
CA ALA A 115 19.05 -20.26 -19.43
C ALA A 115 18.29 -19.28 -18.53
N TRP A 116 17.84 -18.13 -19.06
CA TRP A 116 17.02 -17.17 -18.33
C TRP A 116 16.23 -16.23 -19.24
N ASP A 117 15.07 -15.76 -18.76
CA ASP A 117 14.33 -14.65 -19.36
C ASP A 117 13.69 -13.77 -18.26
N ALA A 118 14.17 -12.54 -18.12
CA ALA A 118 13.62 -11.53 -17.20
C ALA A 118 12.19 -11.08 -17.53
N LYS A 119 11.71 -11.28 -18.77
CA LYS A 119 10.31 -11.03 -19.14
C LYS A 119 9.38 -12.16 -18.74
N LEU A 120 9.90 -13.39 -18.59
CA LEU A 120 9.12 -14.52 -18.09
C LEU A 120 9.35 -14.77 -16.60
N ASP A 121 10.21 -13.96 -15.96
CA ASP A 121 10.70 -14.13 -14.58
C ASP A 121 11.20 -15.56 -14.31
N LEU A 122 11.95 -16.11 -15.26
CA LEU A 122 12.33 -17.52 -15.27
C LEU A 122 13.84 -17.70 -15.44
N ALA A 123 14.42 -18.62 -14.68
CA ALA A 123 15.83 -18.98 -14.78
C ALA A 123 16.04 -20.49 -14.61
N VAL A 124 17.08 -21.00 -15.25
CA VAL A 124 17.61 -22.36 -15.12
C VAL A 124 19.09 -22.23 -14.78
N LEU A 125 19.48 -22.80 -13.63
CA LEU A 125 20.85 -22.87 -13.15
C LEU A 125 21.46 -24.23 -13.49
N GLN A 126 22.77 -24.26 -13.71
CA GLN A 126 23.56 -25.49 -13.72
C GLN A 126 24.47 -25.49 -12.48
N ILE A 127 24.36 -26.50 -11.64
CA ILE A 127 25.28 -26.73 -10.50
C ILE A 127 26.38 -27.73 -10.86
N ASP A 128 27.52 -27.69 -10.16
CA ASP A 128 28.48 -28.80 -10.19
C ASP A 128 28.06 -29.86 -9.16
N LEU A 129 27.94 -31.12 -9.62
CA LEU A 129 27.60 -32.27 -8.78
C LEU A 129 28.82 -33.16 -8.44
N GLY A 130 30.03 -32.84 -8.93
CA GLY A 130 31.23 -33.63 -8.70
C GLY A 130 31.13 -35.07 -9.21
N GLY A 131 30.36 -35.30 -10.28
CA GLY A 131 30.07 -36.63 -10.84
C GLY A 131 28.92 -37.41 -10.18
N LYS A 132 28.26 -36.85 -9.15
CA LYS A 132 26.99 -37.40 -8.62
C LYS A 132 25.83 -37.15 -9.58
N THR A 133 24.71 -37.81 -9.33
CA THR A 133 23.41 -37.52 -9.97
C THR A 133 22.33 -37.24 -8.93
N VAL A 134 21.34 -36.45 -9.31
CA VAL A 134 20.14 -36.11 -8.49
C VAL A 134 18.87 -36.59 -9.20
N GLU A 135 17.76 -36.80 -8.49
CA GLU A 135 16.48 -37.15 -9.13
C GLU A 135 15.66 -35.89 -9.46
N PRO A 136 15.21 -35.70 -10.72
CA PRO A 136 14.43 -34.53 -11.13
C PRO A 136 12.93 -34.70 -10.90
N LEU A 137 12.24 -33.58 -10.69
CA LEU A 137 10.79 -33.53 -10.81
C LEU A 137 10.37 -33.68 -12.29
N LYS A 138 9.26 -34.36 -12.51
CA LYS A 138 8.72 -34.54 -13.86
C LYS A 138 7.97 -33.29 -14.27
N LEU A 139 8.40 -32.61 -15.33
CA LEU A 139 7.61 -31.53 -15.91
C LEU A 139 6.34 -32.11 -16.54
N ALA A 140 5.20 -31.44 -16.34
CA ALA A 140 3.98 -31.76 -17.09
C ALA A 140 4.10 -31.30 -18.55
N SER A 141 3.22 -31.80 -19.41
CA SER A 141 3.03 -31.23 -20.75
C SER A 141 2.60 -29.77 -20.66
N ALA A 142 3.02 -28.94 -21.63
CA ALA A 142 2.54 -27.56 -21.73
C ALA A 142 0.99 -27.52 -21.74
N ASP A 143 0.45 -26.48 -21.11
CA ASP A 143 -0.97 -26.11 -21.17
C ASP A 143 -1.95 -27.23 -20.74
N SER A 144 -1.50 -28.14 -19.88
CA SER A 144 -2.25 -29.35 -19.45
C SER A 144 -2.90 -29.25 -18.06
N ILE A 145 -2.90 -28.08 -17.42
CA ILE A 145 -3.61 -27.83 -16.16
C ILE A 145 -4.86 -26.98 -16.38
N SER A 146 -5.98 -27.43 -15.80
CA SER A 146 -7.27 -26.75 -15.88
C SER A 146 -7.52 -25.83 -14.69
N GLN A 147 -8.38 -24.84 -14.87
CA GLN A 147 -8.96 -24.06 -13.76
C GLN A 147 -9.67 -25.00 -12.76
N GLY A 148 -9.56 -24.70 -11.46
CA GLY A 148 -10.09 -25.53 -10.38
C GLY A 148 -9.24 -26.75 -10.01
N ALA A 149 -8.15 -27.05 -10.73
CA ALA A 149 -7.26 -28.16 -10.39
C ALA A 149 -6.56 -27.92 -9.03
N GLU A 150 -6.54 -28.95 -8.17
CA GLU A 150 -5.75 -28.94 -6.93
C GLU A 150 -4.25 -28.89 -7.23
N ILE A 151 -3.53 -28.00 -6.55
CA ILE A 151 -2.07 -27.91 -6.61
C ILE A 151 -1.41 -27.94 -5.23
N ILE A 152 -0.15 -28.37 -5.21
CA ILE A 152 0.73 -28.36 -4.05
C ILE A 152 1.97 -27.55 -4.40
N ALA A 153 2.27 -26.50 -3.64
CA ALA A 153 3.53 -25.76 -3.71
C ALA A 153 4.50 -26.26 -2.63
N ILE A 154 5.80 -26.30 -2.96
CA ILE A 154 6.88 -26.59 -2.01
C ILE A 154 7.90 -25.44 -2.08
N GLY A 155 8.34 -24.93 -0.93
CA GLY A 155 9.32 -23.85 -0.87
C GLY A 155 9.97 -23.68 0.50
N ALA A 156 10.81 -22.66 0.67
CA ALA A 156 11.54 -22.38 1.91
C ALA A 156 11.30 -20.93 2.39
N PRO A 157 10.13 -20.63 2.96
CA PRO A 157 9.79 -19.30 3.43
C PRO A 157 10.53 -18.98 4.73
N HIS A 158 11.20 -17.82 4.81
CA HIS A 158 11.86 -17.31 6.01
C HIS A 158 12.79 -18.31 6.75
N GLY A 159 13.43 -19.24 6.04
CA GLY A 159 14.31 -20.27 6.63
C GLY A 159 13.57 -21.48 7.22
N LEU A 160 12.25 -21.56 7.13
CA LEU A 160 11.45 -22.76 7.43
C LEU A 160 11.48 -23.70 6.23
N GLU A 161 12.64 -24.32 6.00
CA GLU A 161 12.95 -25.03 4.77
C GLU A 161 11.97 -26.18 4.47
N PHE A 162 11.54 -26.25 3.20
CA PHE A 162 10.61 -27.26 2.66
C PHE A 162 9.20 -27.23 3.29
N SER A 163 8.69 -26.02 3.52
CA SER A 163 7.28 -25.78 3.79
C SER A 163 6.40 -26.18 2.60
N VAL A 164 5.20 -26.68 2.90
CA VAL A 164 4.24 -27.21 1.91
C VAL A 164 2.93 -26.45 1.99
N VAL A 165 2.40 -26.02 0.85
CA VAL A 165 1.14 -25.28 0.76
C VAL A 165 0.23 -25.96 -0.26
N LYS A 166 -1.04 -26.17 0.07
CA LYS A 166 -2.07 -26.73 -0.83
C LYS A 166 -3.07 -25.64 -1.23
N GLY A 167 -3.50 -25.65 -2.49
CA GLY A 167 -4.58 -24.79 -2.98
C GLY A 167 -5.07 -25.21 -4.36
N VAL A 168 -5.53 -24.24 -5.17
CA VAL A 168 -6.09 -24.49 -6.51
C VAL A 168 -5.63 -23.46 -7.55
N ILE A 169 -5.66 -23.86 -8.84
CA ILE A 169 -5.59 -22.91 -9.95
C ILE A 169 -6.89 -22.11 -10.04
N SER A 170 -6.83 -20.81 -9.76
CA SER A 170 -7.99 -19.90 -9.78
C SER A 170 -8.36 -19.46 -11.18
N ALA A 171 -7.38 -19.21 -12.06
CA ALA A 171 -7.56 -18.77 -13.44
C ALA A 171 -6.24 -18.85 -14.23
N LEU A 172 -6.31 -18.73 -15.56
CA LEU A 172 -5.19 -18.27 -16.38
C LEU A 172 -5.40 -16.77 -16.68
N ARG A 173 -4.36 -15.96 -16.58
CA ARG A 173 -4.42 -14.50 -16.78
C ARG A 173 -3.31 -14.05 -17.73
N ASP A 174 -3.62 -13.11 -18.62
CA ASP A 174 -2.57 -12.32 -19.27
C ASP A 174 -2.23 -11.10 -18.41
N PHE A 175 -0.95 -10.86 -18.16
CA PHE A 175 -0.44 -9.68 -17.48
C PHE A 175 0.70 -9.04 -18.29
N ASN A 176 0.37 -7.96 -19.01
CA ASN A 176 1.30 -7.23 -19.88
C ASN A 176 1.94 -8.09 -21.00
N GLY A 177 1.14 -8.94 -21.66
CA GLY A 177 1.58 -9.85 -22.72
C GLY A 177 2.27 -11.10 -22.18
N ARG A 178 1.91 -11.54 -20.97
CA ARG A 178 2.50 -12.69 -20.27
C ARG A 178 1.38 -13.56 -19.69
N SER A 179 1.27 -14.80 -20.15
CA SER A 179 0.32 -15.75 -19.56
C SER A 179 0.85 -16.30 -18.22
N LEU A 180 0.07 -16.14 -17.15
CA LEU A 180 0.37 -16.56 -15.78
C LEU A 180 -0.78 -17.39 -15.20
N LEU A 181 -0.43 -18.43 -14.42
CA LEU A 181 -1.38 -19.17 -13.59
C LEU A 181 -1.70 -18.35 -12.34
N GLN A 182 -2.94 -17.90 -12.19
CA GLN A 182 -3.44 -17.33 -10.94
C GLN A 182 -3.77 -18.48 -9.97
N VAL A 183 -3.27 -18.41 -8.73
CA VAL A 183 -3.40 -19.47 -7.73
C VAL A 183 -3.94 -18.95 -6.40
N ALA A 184 -4.83 -19.72 -5.78
CA ALA A 184 -5.33 -19.47 -4.43
C ALA A 184 -4.52 -20.29 -3.43
N ILE A 185 -3.43 -19.70 -2.93
CA ILE A 185 -2.55 -20.24 -1.88
C ILE A 185 -1.93 -19.10 -1.07
N PRO A 186 -1.65 -19.30 0.23
CA PRO A 186 -0.67 -18.49 0.95
C PRO A 186 0.67 -18.40 0.18
N VAL A 187 1.07 -17.19 -0.21
CA VAL A 187 2.37 -16.91 -0.85
C VAL A 187 3.15 -15.97 0.05
N GLU A 188 4.34 -16.37 0.46
CA GLU A 188 5.23 -15.61 1.33
C GLU A 188 6.67 -15.60 0.79
N PRO A 189 7.48 -14.58 1.13
CA PRO A 189 8.89 -14.48 0.76
C PRO A 189 9.67 -15.78 1.03
N GLY A 190 10.41 -16.24 0.02
CA GLY A 190 11.17 -17.50 0.01
C GLY A 190 10.51 -18.64 -0.77
N ASN A 191 9.19 -18.63 -0.98
CA ASN A 191 8.50 -19.64 -1.81
C ASN A 191 8.65 -19.41 -3.33
N SER A 192 9.07 -18.21 -3.76
CA SER A 192 9.26 -17.89 -5.18
C SER A 192 10.34 -18.77 -5.83
N GLY A 193 10.08 -19.22 -7.05
CA GLY A 193 10.83 -20.24 -7.79
C GLY A 193 10.46 -21.70 -7.44
N GLY A 194 9.64 -21.94 -6.40
CA GLY A 194 9.17 -23.27 -6.02
C GLY A 194 8.19 -23.90 -7.02
N PRO A 195 8.17 -25.24 -7.17
CA PRO A 195 7.30 -25.94 -8.12
C PRO A 195 5.84 -25.95 -7.67
N LEU A 196 4.91 -25.79 -8.61
CA LEU A 196 3.50 -26.14 -8.45
C LEU A 196 3.25 -27.56 -8.99
N LEU A 197 2.84 -28.47 -8.10
CA LEU A 197 2.70 -29.90 -8.35
C LEU A 197 1.23 -30.33 -8.47
N ASP A 198 0.94 -31.24 -9.40
CA ASP A 198 -0.33 -31.99 -9.44
C ASP A 198 -0.34 -33.20 -8.48
N ARG A 199 -1.47 -33.91 -8.46
CA ARG A 199 -1.68 -35.12 -7.63
C ARG A 199 -0.89 -36.36 -8.07
N GLN A 200 -0.03 -36.22 -9.08
CA GLN A 200 0.91 -37.22 -9.58
C GLN A 200 2.37 -36.72 -9.46
N GLY A 201 2.61 -35.60 -8.79
CA GLY A 201 3.94 -35.03 -8.58
C GLY A 201 4.57 -34.41 -9.83
N LYS A 202 3.78 -34.02 -10.84
CA LYS A 202 4.29 -33.30 -12.02
C LYS A 202 4.22 -31.80 -11.83
N VAL A 203 5.22 -31.09 -12.33
CA VAL A 203 5.31 -29.62 -12.26
C VAL A 203 4.50 -28.98 -13.39
N HIS A 204 3.53 -28.12 -13.03
CA HIS A 204 2.72 -27.33 -13.97
C HIS A 204 3.08 -25.84 -14.00
N GLY A 205 3.85 -25.36 -13.03
CA GLY A 205 4.37 -23.99 -13.03
C GLY A 205 5.37 -23.71 -11.91
N LEU A 206 5.89 -22.48 -11.88
CA LEU A 206 6.82 -21.98 -10.86
C LEU A 206 6.20 -20.76 -10.19
N LEU A 207 6.08 -20.77 -8.86
CA LEU A 207 5.50 -19.65 -8.11
C LEU A 207 6.40 -18.40 -8.23
N THR A 208 5.86 -17.24 -8.60
CA THR A 208 6.66 -15.99 -8.76
C THR A 208 6.29 -14.92 -7.75
N MET A 209 5.03 -14.46 -7.72
CA MET A 209 4.63 -13.24 -7.00
C MET A 209 3.31 -13.39 -6.23
N LYS A 210 3.19 -12.67 -5.11
CA LYS A 210 1.95 -12.47 -4.34
C LYS A 210 1.13 -11.33 -4.97
N SER A 211 -0.19 -11.35 -4.86
CA SER A 211 -1.02 -10.17 -5.14
C SER A 211 -0.72 -9.06 -4.13
N ALA A 212 -0.60 -7.82 -4.60
CA ALA A 212 -0.44 -6.64 -3.73
C ALA A 212 -1.77 -6.14 -3.12
N VAL A 213 -2.91 -6.72 -3.54
CA VAL A 213 -4.28 -6.25 -3.20
C VAL A 213 -5.12 -7.35 -2.53
N THR A 214 -4.69 -8.60 -2.55
CA THR A 214 -5.50 -9.74 -2.09
C THR A 214 -4.65 -10.79 -1.40
N ASP A 215 -4.87 -11.00 -0.11
CA ASP A 215 -4.18 -12.07 0.63
C ASP A 215 -4.56 -13.46 0.11
N ASN A 216 -3.61 -14.39 0.22
CA ASN A 216 -3.70 -15.76 -0.29
C ASN A 216 -3.96 -15.88 -1.81
N LEU A 217 -3.73 -14.80 -2.57
CA LEU A 217 -3.71 -14.80 -4.03
C LEU A 217 -2.27 -14.69 -4.53
N GLY A 218 -1.88 -15.59 -5.42
CA GLY A 218 -0.56 -15.63 -6.03
C GLY A 218 -0.61 -15.84 -7.54
N PHE A 219 0.57 -15.70 -8.16
CA PHE A 219 0.77 -15.96 -9.59
C PHE A 219 2.00 -16.83 -9.83
N ALA A 220 1.91 -17.71 -10.82
CA ALA A 220 2.95 -18.65 -11.21
C ALA A 220 3.20 -18.65 -12.72
N VAL A 221 4.47 -18.82 -13.10
CA VAL A 221 4.93 -18.97 -14.49
C VAL A 221 4.53 -20.38 -14.99
N PRO A 222 3.76 -20.53 -16.08
CA PRO A 222 3.36 -21.86 -16.58
C PRO A 222 4.56 -22.69 -17.05
N VAL A 223 4.53 -24.02 -16.84
CA VAL A 223 5.63 -24.93 -17.27
C VAL A 223 5.89 -24.89 -18.78
N GLY A 224 4.90 -24.49 -19.59
CA GLY A 224 5.08 -24.22 -21.03
C GLY A 224 6.15 -23.16 -21.33
N ALA A 225 6.37 -22.18 -20.44
CA ALA A 225 7.46 -21.22 -20.57
C ALA A 225 8.84 -21.87 -20.30
N LEU A 226 8.92 -22.77 -19.33
CA LEU A 226 10.14 -23.53 -19.02
C LEU A 226 10.52 -24.47 -20.16
N HIS A 227 9.56 -25.18 -20.75
CA HIS A 227 9.79 -25.97 -21.96
C HIS A 227 10.38 -25.12 -23.10
N ARG A 228 9.82 -23.93 -23.37
CA ARG A 228 10.33 -23.01 -24.41
C ARG A 228 11.74 -22.52 -24.11
N LEU A 229 12.04 -22.19 -22.85
CA LEU A 229 13.36 -21.71 -22.41
C LEU A 229 14.44 -22.79 -22.55
N LEU A 230 14.09 -24.05 -22.34
CA LEU A 230 15.01 -25.21 -22.46
C LEU A 230 15.32 -25.60 -23.92
N VAL A 231 14.52 -25.18 -24.91
CA VAL A 231 14.79 -25.48 -26.34
C VAL A 231 15.99 -24.70 -26.88
N ASN A 232 16.19 -23.45 -26.43
CA ASN A 232 17.28 -22.57 -26.89
C ASN A 232 17.96 -21.87 -25.68
N PRO A 233 18.78 -22.60 -24.90
CA PRO A 233 19.39 -22.07 -23.68
C PRO A 233 20.43 -20.98 -23.95
N ASN A 234 20.23 -19.79 -23.39
CA ASN A 234 21.11 -18.62 -23.49
C ASN A 234 22.20 -18.60 -22.41
N SER A 235 22.99 -19.69 -22.34
CA SER A 235 23.90 -19.97 -21.22
C SER A 235 24.99 -18.92 -20.98
N VAL A 236 25.13 -18.50 -19.71
CA VAL A 236 26.14 -17.55 -19.22
C VAL A 236 26.94 -18.19 -18.07
N PRO A 237 28.25 -18.45 -18.24
CA PRO A 237 29.13 -18.86 -17.13
C PRO A 237 29.12 -17.84 -15.99
N MET A 238 29.17 -18.29 -14.73
CA MET A 238 29.04 -17.37 -13.59
C MET A 238 30.11 -16.28 -13.55
N GLU A 239 31.33 -16.55 -14.01
CA GLU A 239 32.39 -15.55 -14.21
C GLU A 239 31.92 -14.33 -15.05
N ARG A 240 31.08 -14.56 -16.06
CA ARG A 240 30.49 -13.51 -16.90
C ARG A 240 29.22 -12.94 -16.28
N TRP A 241 28.41 -13.75 -15.60
CA TRP A 241 27.22 -13.27 -14.88
C TRP A 241 27.57 -12.21 -13.82
N LEU A 242 28.70 -12.42 -13.11
CA LEU A 242 29.21 -11.52 -12.08
C LEU A 242 29.71 -10.16 -12.63
N THR A 243 29.92 -9.99 -13.94
CA THR A 243 30.34 -8.72 -14.54
C THR A 243 29.20 -7.91 -15.17
N ILE A 244 27.95 -8.39 -15.12
CA ILE A 244 26.81 -7.70 -15.75
C ILE A 244 26.49 -6.38 -15.04
N GLY A 245 26.90 -5.28 -15.68
CA GLY A 245 26.71 -3.92 -15.14
C GLY A 245 27.69 -3.57 -14.01
N SER A 246 28.73 -4.36 -13.75
CA SER A 246 29.83 -3.92 -12.87
C SER A 246 30.54 -2.69 -13.45
N LEU A 247 31.10 -1.84 -12.60
CA LEU A 247 32.00 -0.78 -13.05
C LEU A 247 33.26 -1.37 -13.72
N ASP A 248 33.79 -0.67 -14.72
CA ASP A 248 35.12 -0.98 -15.28
C ASP A 248 36.21 -0.68 -14.23
N PRO A 249 36.97 -1.68 -13.75
CA PRO A 249 38.01 -1.48 -12.74
C PRO A 249 39.18 -0.62 -13.23
N LYS A 250 39.34 -0.44 -14.55
CA LYS A 250 40.32 0.51 -15.12
C LYS A 250 39.87 1.97 -15.01
N ARG A 251 38.62 2.22 -14.62
CA ARG A 251 38.01 3.56 -14.52
C ARG A 251 37.57 3.89 -13.10
N TRP A 252 37.25 2.88 -12.29
CA TRP A 252 36.70 3.05 -10.95
C TRP A 252 37.22 1.99 -9.95
N LYS A 253 37.57 2.44 -8.74
CA LYS A 253 37.93 1.61 -7.59
C LYS A 253 36.87 1.77 -6.51
N ILE A 254 36.16 0.69 -6.19
CA ILE A 254 35.19 0.66 -5.07
C ILE A 254 35.97 0.46 -3.76
N LEU A 255 35.56 1.16 -2.70
CA LEU A 255 36.03 0.97 -1.32
C LEU A 255 34.84 0.91 -0.36
N MET A 256 34.97 0.11 0.69
CA MET A 256 33.91 -0.08 1.71
C MET A 256 32.58 -0.56 1.10
N GLY A 257 32.65 -1.54 0.20
CA GLY A 257 31.48 -2.27 -0.31
C GLY A 257 30.44 -1.41 -1.02
N ALA A 258 29.17 -1.72 -0.76
CA ALA A 258 27.98 -1.31 -1.53
C ALA A 258 27.99 -1.76 -3.01
N ASN A 259 26.81 -1.83 -3.62
CA ASN A 259 26.66 -2.23 -5.02
C ASN A 259 26.66 -1.01 -5.91
N TRP A 260 27.83 -0.70 -6.46
CA TRP A 260 27.98 0.27 -7.54
C TRP A 260 27.87 -0.45 -8.88
N LYS A 261 26.91 -0.04 -9.72
CA LYS A 261 26.70 -0.56 -11.08
C LYS A 261 26.72 0.56 -12.10
N GLN A 262 27.06 0.26 -13.35
CA GLN A 262 27.05 1.21 -14.46
C GLN A 262 26.19 0.71 -15.62
N ARG A 263 25.25 1.55 -16.09
CA ARG A 263 24.37 1.26 -17.24
C ARG A 263 23.99 2.54 -17.96
N ALA A 264 24.10 2.56 -19.28
CA ALA A 264 23.72 3.70 -20.14
C ALA A 264 24.27 5.07 -19.66
N GLY A 265 25.56 5.12 -19.31
CA GLY A 265 26.24 6.34 -18.84
C GLY A 265 25.92 6.77 -17.40
N ARG A 266 24.99 6.10 -16.71
CA ARG A 266 24.67 6.32 -15.30
C ARG A 266 25.39 5.34 -14.41
N ILE A 267 25.78 5.77 -13.21
CA ILE A 267 26.30 4.93 -12.13
C ILE A 267 25.24 4.90 -11.04
N THR A 268 24.71 3.73 -10.70
CA THR A 268 23.78 3.54 -9.58
C THR A 268 24.51 2.95 -8.37
N VAL A 269 24.10 3.33 -7.17
CA VAL A 269 24.53 2.68 -5.93
C VAL A 269 23.32 2.26 -5.09
N SER A 270 23.37 1.04 -4.54
CA SER A 270 22.36 0.50 -3.62
C SER A 270 22.98 -0.29 -2.45
N THR A 271 22.18 -0.42 -1.37
CA THR A 271 22.52 -0.89 -0.01
C THR A 271 23.59 -0.09 0.73
N PRO A 272 23.73 -0.23 2.06
CA PRO A 272 24.87 0.30 2.81
C PRO A 272 26.22 -0.16 2.25
N GLY A 273 27.24 0.63 2.57
CA GLY A 273 28.63 0.20 2.50
C GLY A 273 29.11 -0.30 3.85
N ASP A 274 30.27 -0.94 3.85
CA ASP A 274 30.84 -1.62 5.02
C ASP A 274 31.51 -0.64 6.00
N GLY A 275 31.72 0.61 5.57
CA GLY A 275 32.27 1.67 6.41
C GLY A 275 31.23 2.23 7.39
N PHE A 276 31.70 2.86 8.48
CA PHE A 276 30.83 3.42 9.52
C PHE A 276 29.72 4.29 8.92
N GLY A 277 28.51 4.21 9.50
CA GLY A 277 27.35 4.94 9.03
C GLY A 277 26.93 4.58 7.60
N GLY A 278 27.29 3.39 7.10
CA GLY A 278 26.96 2.90 5.74
C GLY A 278 27.84 3.50 4.63
N ARG A 279 29.03 4.03 4.98
CA ARG A 279 29.95 4.72 4.06
C ARG A 279 30.48 3.76 2.98
N SER A 280 30.42 4.22 1.73
CA SER A 280 31.08 3.60 0.58
C SER A 280 31.61 4.67 -0.39
N LEU A 281 32.76 4.39 -1.01
CA LEU A 281 33.41 5.26 -2.00
C LEU A 281 33.56 4.54 -3.33
N CYS A 282 33.40 5.28 -4.43
CA CYS A 282 33.70 4.86 -5.79
C CYS A 282 34.66 5.88 -6.40
N LEU A 283 35.96 5.62 -6.25
CA LEU A 283 37.03 6.54 -6.65
C LEU A 283 37.34 6.38 -8.13
N SER A 284 37.55 7.48 -8.84
CA SER A 284 38.02 7.44 -10.22
C SER A 284 39.47 6.94 -10.29
N GLN A 285 39.80 6.27 -11.39
CA GLN A 285 41.19 5.91 -11.75
C GLN A 285 41.81 6.90 -12.74
N ARG A 286 41.11 7.99 -13.09
CA ARG A 286 41.71 9.14 -13.76
C ARG A 286 42.58 9.90 -12.76
N ALA A 287 43.75 10.38 -13.21
CA ALA A 287 44.57 11.26 -12.41
C ALA A 287 43.83 12.57 -12.08
N THR A 288 43.92 12.99 -10.82
CA THR A 288 43.49 14.33 -10.36
C THR A 288 44.46 15.38 -10.93
N PRO A 289 43.99 16.50 -11.52
CA PRO A 289 44.87 17.57 -11.99
C PRO A 289 45.62 18.26 -10.85
N GLU A 290 46.65 19.03 -11.21
CA GLU A 290 47.28 19.97 -10.28
C GLU A 290 46.30 21.07 -9.84
N LEU A 291 46.59 21.72 -8.70
CA LEU A 291 45.74 22.78 -8.15
C LEU A 291 45.90 24.09 -8.95
N PRO A 292 44.82 24.84 -9.20
CA PRO A 292 43.44 24.54 -8.81
C PRO A 292 42.76 23.55 -9.78
N TYR A 293 41.95 22.65 -9.22
CA TYR A 293 41.13 21.73 -10.01
C TYR A 293 39.68 21.72 -9.54
N GLU A 294 38.81 21.19 -10.39
CA GLU A 294 37.39 21.01 -10.12
C GLU A 294 36.93 19.59 -10.43
N ILE A 295 35.92 19.16 -9.68
CA ILE A 295 35.12 17.96 -9.97
C ILE A 295 33.64 18.28 -9.94
N SER A 296 32.85 17.60 -10.76
CA SER A 296 31.39 17.70 -10.72
C SER A 296 30.69 16.37 -10.97
N VAL A 297 29.44 16.25 -10.51
CA VAL A 297 28.54 15.15 -10.86
C VAL A 297 27.09 15.63 -10.78
N GLU A 298 26.22 15.09 -11.62
CA GLU A 298 24.78 15.15 -11.37
C GLU A 298 24.36 13.94 -10.52
N ALA A 299 23.75 14.19 -9.36
CA ALA A 299 23.24 13.16 -8.45
C ALA A 299 21.73 13.29 -8.24
N LYS A 300 21.00 12.16 -8.24
CA LYS A 300 19.60 12.06 -7.84
C LYS A 300 19.46 10.94 -6.81
N LEU A 301 18.94 11.26 -5.63
CA LEU A 301 18.70 10.31 -4.54
C LEU A 301 17.28 9.73 -4.66
N SER A 302 17.06 8.50 -4.17
CA SER A 302 15.70 7.93 -4.07
C SER A 302 14.87 8.59 -2.97
N GLU A 303 15.51 8.94 -1.85
CA GLU A 303 14.88 9.48 -0.64
C GLU A 303 15.52 10.79 -0.19
N ASN A 304 14.70 11.72 0.31
CA ASN A 304 15.13 13.02 0.83
C ASN A 304 15.97 12.92 2.13
N SER A 305 15.83 11.80 2.85
CA SER A 305 16.60 11.39 4.04
C SER A 305 18.04 10.95 3.72
N GLY A 306 18.30 10.60 2.45
CA GLY A 306 19.53 9.98 1.98
C GLY A 306 20.76 10.88 2.06
N ALA A 307 21.92 10.31 1.78
CA ALA A 307 23.20 11.01 1.73
C ALA A 307 24.16 10.38 0.68
N ALA A 308 24.38 11.09 -0.43
CA ALA A 308 25.24 10.66 -1.53
C ALA A 308 25.73 11.87 -2.36
N GLY A 309 26.98 11.85 -2.85
CA GLY A 309 27.58 12.98 -3.55
C GLY A 309 29.04 12.75 -3.95
N LEU A 310 29.87 13.79 -3.85
CA LEU A 310 31.28 13.79 -4.27
C LEU A 310 32.24 13.44 -3.12
N VAL A 311 33.38 12.86 -3.47
CA VAL A 311 34.58 12.67 -2.62
C VAL A 311 35.82 13.22 -3.33
N PHE A 312 36.72 13.85 -2.56
CA PHE A 312 37.95 14.50 -3.05
C PHE A 312 39.03 14.52 -1.96
N GLU A 313 40.29 14.74 -2.36
CA GLU A 313 41.50 14.59 -1.53
C GLU A 313 41.53 13.24 -0.77
N SER A 314 41.14 12.15 -1.44
CA SER A 314 41.06 10.83 -0.82
C SER A 314 42.38 10.08 -0.84
N ASP A 315 42.81 9.62 0.34
CA ASP A 315 43.98 8.74 0.54
C ASP A 315 43.83 7.35 -0.11
N GLY A 316 42.64 7.00 -0.64
CA GLY A 316 42.33 5.67 -1.14
C GLY A 316 41.95 4.66 -0.06
N GLY A 317 41.69 5.16 1.16
CA GLY A 317 41.26 4.43 2.35
C GLY A 317 40.16 5.19 3.10
N ASN A 318 40.47 5.72 4.29
CA ASN A 318 39.48 6.32 5.19
C ASN A 318 39.48 7.86 5.23
N ARG A 319 40.55 8.52 4.75
CA ARG A 319 40.72 9.98 4.85
C ARG A 319 40.35 10.66 3.54
N HIS A 320 39.40 11.58 3.60
CA HIS A 320 38.91 12.33 2.44
C HIS A 320 38.03 13.52 2.86
N TYR A 321 37.71 14.43 1.95
CA TYR A 321 36.51 15.26 2.08
C TYR A 321 35.31 14.61 1.39
N GLY A 322 34.10 15.02 1.75
CA GLY A 322 32.89 14.71 1.01
C GLY A 322 31.93 15.89 0.97
N PHE A 323 31.35 16.15 -0.20
CA PHE A 323 30.32 17.17 -0.40
C PHE A 323 29.05 16.51 -0.98
N TYR A 324 27.96 16.55 -0.22
CA TYR A 324 26.75 15.77 -0.49
C TYR A 324 25.50 16.37 0.19
N PRO A 325 24.31 16.24 -0.39
CA PRO A 325 23.05 16.42 0.34
C PRO A 325 22.92 15.38 1.46
N SER A 326 22.28 15.75 2.56
CA SER A 326 21.92 14.88 3.67
C SER A 326 20.69 15.43 4.41
N ASN A 327 19.59 14.68 4.40
CA ASN A 327 18.35 15.03 5.10
C ASN A 327 17.86 16.46 4.77
N GLY A 328 17.58 16.72 3.49
CA GLY A 328 17.25 18.05 2.93
C GLY A 328 18.44 19.01 2.80
N SER A 329 19.32 19.09 3.81
CA SER A 329 20.45 20.03 3.83
C SER A 329 21.65 19.61 2.97
N LEU A 330 22.51 20.55 2.57
CA LEU A 330 23.83 20.26 2.00
C LEU A 330 24.89 20.20 3.11
N ARG A 331 25.87 19.29 2.97
CA ARG A 331 26.96 19.10 3.94
C ARG A 331 28.33 18.98 3.27
N LEU A 332 29.32 19.69 3.83
CA LEU A 332 30.75 19.47 3.60
C LEU A 332 31.36 18.85 4.86
N THR A 333 31.89 17.65 4.73
CA THR A 333 32.50 16.87 5.83
C THR A 333 33.95 16.55 5.48
N ARG A 334 34.87 16.69 6.43
CA ARG A 334 36.20 16.07 6.37
C ARG A 334 36.18 14.80 7.21
N PHE A 335 36.69 13.73 6.64
CA PHE A 335 36.82 12.43 7.29
C PHE A 335 38.30 12.22 7.55
N ASP A 336 38.68 12.14 8.82
CA ASP A 336 40.08 11.94 9.24
C ASP A 336 40.36 10.48 9.65
N GLY A 337 39.35 9.61 9.61
CA GLY A 337 39.45 8.20 10.03
C GLY A 337 38.22 7.34 9.70
N PRO A 338 38.07 6.16 10.34
CA PRO A 338 37.04 5.18 10.01
C PRO A 338 35.67 5.45 10.67
N ASP A 339 35.63 6.11 11.82
CA ASP A 339 34.50 6.17 12.76
C ASP A 339 33.98 7.59 13.04
N VAL A 340 32.85 7.71 13.73
CA VAL A 340 32.16 8.99 14.01
C VAL A 340 33.02 10.05 14.71
N PHE A 341 33.97 9.67 15.57
CA PHE A 341 34.80 10.63 16.32
C PHE A 341 35.85 11.27 15.41
N SER A 342 36.14 10.64 14.26
CA SER A 342 37.02 11.15 13.21
C SER A 342 36.30 11.93 12.09
N TRP A 343 34.98 12.19 12.22
CA TRP A 343 34.17 12.83 11.18
C TRP A 343 33.87 14.30 11.52
N ASN A 344 34.60 15.21 10.88
CA ASN A 344 34.50 16.65 11.08
C ASN A 344 33.51 17.28 10.09
N ILE A 345 32.30 17.60 10.53
CA ILE A 345 31.31 18.35 9.74
C ILE A 345 31.76 19.82 9.67
N LEU A 346 32.41 20.21 8.57
CA LEU A 346 32.98 21.55 8.42
C LEU A 346 31.90 22.61 8.13
N LYS A 347 30.90 22.26 7.32
CA LYS A 347 29.69 23.07 7.08
C LYS A 347 28.47 22.19 6.81
N GLN A 348 27.32 22.68 7.26
CA GLN A 348 26.00 22.20 6.86
C GLN A 348 25.07 23.41 6.71
N LEU A 349 24.25 23.44 5.67
CA LEU A 349 23.26 24.50 5.42
C LEU A 349 22.07 23.98 4.61
N GLN A 350 20.94 24.67 4.66
CA GLN A 350 19.93 24.61 3.60
C GLN A 350 20.37 25.54 2.45
N ALA A 351 19.97 25.22 1.22
CA ALA A 351 20.23 26.06 0.05
C ALA A 351 19.05 25.96 -0.93
N ASP A 352 18.47 27.10 -1.31
CA ASP A 352 17.23 27.16 -2.12
C ASP A 352 17.41 26.57 -3.52
N ALA A 353 18.65 26.55 -4.04
CA ALA A 353 19.00 25.88 -5.29
C ALA A 353 19.01 24.35 -5.22
N TYR A 354 19.04 23.71 -4.03
CA TYR A 354 18.94 22.25 -3.91
C TYR A 354 17.50 21.76 -4.11
N GLN A 355 17.32 20.72 -4.92
CA GLN A 355 16.01 20.19 -5.32
C GLN A 355 15.86 18.74 -4.84
N PRO A 356 15.24 18.50 -3.67
CA PRO A 356 15.05 17.16 -3.11
C PRO A 356 14.36 16.21 -4.10
N GLY A 357 14.80 14.96 -4.13
CA GLY A 357 14.29 13.94 -5.05
C GLY A 357 14.68 14.11 -6.52
N GLU A 358 15.26 15.24 -6.96
CA GLU A 358 15.63 15.49 -8.36
C GLU A 358 17.14 15.44 -8.67
N TRP A 359 17.48 15.59 -9.96
CA TRP A 359 18.87 15.69 -10.41
C TRP A 359 19.49 17.02 -9.96
N ASN A 360 20.54 16.93 -9.15
CA ASN A 360 21.30 18.07 -8.67
C ASN A 360 22.75 17.98 -9.14
N HIS A 361 23.25 19.04 -9.78
CA HIS A 361 24.66 19.21 -10.12
C HIS A 361 25.43 19.65 -8.88
N LEU A 362 26.26 18.74 -8.36
CA LEU A 362 27.25 19.02 -7.33
C LEU A 362 28.56 19.37 -8.05
N ARG A 363 29.19 20.49 -7.69
CA ARG A 363 30.55 20.84 -8.14
C ARG A 363 31.40 21.27 -6.96
N VAL A 364 32.66 20.86 -6.93
CA VAL A 364 33.66 21.32 -5.96
C VAL A 364 34.88 21.81 -6.70
N ARG A 365 35.35 23.00 -6.34
CA ARG A 365 36.64 23.57 -6.71
C ARG A 365 37.59 23.45 -5.52
N VAL A 366 38.78 22.93 -5.74
CA VAL A 366 39.84 22.84 -4.73
C VAL A 366 41.03 23.68 -5.16
N GLU A 367 41.50 24.50 -4.24
CA GLU A 367 42.60 25.44 -4.42
C GLU A 367 43.62 25.23 -3.29
N GLU A 368 44.82 25.82 -3.40
CA GLU A 368 45.93 25.62 -2.44
C GLU A 368 45.48 25.73 -0.98
N LYS A 369 44.68 26.75 -0.66
CA LYS A 369 44.25 27.09 0.72
C LYS A 369 42.74 27.01 0.95
N ALA A 370 41.95 26.82 -0.10
CA ALA A 370 40.48 26.92 -0.07
C ALA A 370 39.77 25.75 -0.76
N ILE A 371 38.54 25.51 -0.33
CA ILE A 371 37.56 24.58 -0.93
C ILE A 371 36.28 25.37 -1.16
N THR A 372 35.76 25.33 -2.39
CA THR A 372 34.52 26.04 -2.78
C THR A 372 33.54 25.05 -3.40
N CYS A 373 32.35 24.93 -2.81
CA CYS A 373 31.32 23.99 -3.24
C CYS A 373 30.11 24.71 -3.84
N PHE A 374 29.55 24.12 -4.89
CA PHE A 374 28.42 24.64 -5.65
C PHE A 374 27.32 23.59 -5.78
N ILE A 375 26.06 24.05 -5.77
CA ILE A 375 24.87 23.25 -6.12
C ILE A 375 24.15 23.94 -7.27
N ASN A 376 23.82 23.22 -8.35
CA ASN A 376 23.02 23.74 -9.48
C ASN A 376 23.48 25.13 -9.99
N GLY A 377 24.81 25.34 -10.06
CA GLY A 377 25.44 26.59 -10.49
C GLY A 377 25.47 27.73 -9.47
N GLU A 378 25.03 27.55 -8.22
CA GLU A 378 25.14 28.52 -7.12
C GLU A 378 26.28 28.15 -6.15
N GLN A 379 27.05 29.14 -5.67
CA GLN A 379 28.09 28.93 -4.66
C GLN A 379 27.47 28.88 -3.26
N VAL A 380 27.55 27.73 -2.61
CA VAL A 380 26.90 27.48 -1.30
C VAL A 380 27.87 27.35 -0.13
N ILE A 381 29.14 27.00 -0.40
CA ILE A 381 30.18 26.90 0.63
C ILE A 381 31.48 27.45 0.06
N GLN A 382 32.18 28.27 0.83
CA GLN A 382 33.59 28.58 0.63
C GLN A 382 34.29 28.47 2.00
N LEU A 383 35.40 27.74 2.05
CA LEU A 383 36.07 27.40 3.31
C LEU A 383 37.59 27.30 3.13
N ASN A 384 38.34 27.93 4.04
CA ASN A 384 39.80 27.82 4.09
C ASN A 384 40.25 26.59 4.89
N ASP A 385 40.05 25.38 4.31
CA ASP A 385 40.58 24.12 4.85
C ASP A 385 41.54 23.48 3.81
N HIS A 386 42.75 23.17 4.27
CA HIS A 386 43.82 22.50 3.52
C HIS A 386 44.44 21.31 4.27
N THR A 387 43.70 20.72 5.21
CA THR A 387 44.16 19.60 6.05
C THR A 387 44.42 18.32 5.26
N LEU A 388 43.70 18.10 4.16
CA LEU A 388 43.99 17.04 3.18
C LEU A 388 44.29 17.69 1.82
N ARG A 389 45.38 17.29 1.17
CA ARG A 389 45.74 17.65 -0.21
C ARG A 389 46.51 16.51 -0.88
N GLY A 390 46.27 16.33 -2.16
CA GLY A 390 46.70 15.16 -2.93
C GLY A 390 45.75 13.98 -2.76
N GLY A 391 45.67 13.13 -3.78
CA GLY A 391 44.92 11.88 -3.75
C GLY A 391 43.82 11.81 -4.81
N HIS A 392 42.79 11.01 -4.52
CA HIS A 392 41.77 10.59 -5.48
C HIS A 392 40.47 11.39 -5.33
N VAL A 393 39.72 11.43 -6.43
CA VAL A 393 38.38 12.03 -6.53
C VAL A 393 37.37 10.99 -7.01
N GLY A 394 36.09 11.18 -6.71
CA GLY A 394 35.04 10.25 -7.12
C GLY A 394 33.68 10.50 -6.49
N LEU A 395 32.94 9.41 -6.29
CA LEU A 395 31.59 9.40 -5.73
C LEU A 395 31.59 8.77 -4.34
N ALA A 396 30.73 9.26 -3.44
CA ALA A 396 30.57 8.74 -2.08
C ALA A 396 29.09 8.63 -1.71
N LYS A 397 28.76 7.69 -0.83
CA LYS A 397 27.44 7.61 -0.21
C LYS A 397 27.48 7.01 1.19
N PHE A 398 26.41 7.23 1.95
CA PHE A 398 26.26 6.86 3.36
C PHE A 398 24.86 6.29 3.60
N ARG A 399 24.61 5.75 4.80
CA ARG A 399 23.32 5.16 5.23
C ARG A 399 22.81 4.06 4.27
N GLN A 400 21.51 3.82 4.32
CA GLN A 400 20.75 2.98 3.37
C GLN A 400 20.58 3.61 1.98
N THR A 401 21.14 4.79 1.73
CA THR A 401 20.86 5.62 0.53
C THR A 401 21.04 4.87 -0.78
N GLU A 402 19.99 4.85 -1.60
CA GLU A 402 20.12 4.60 -3.03
C GLU A 402 20.29 5.93 -3.78
N ALA A 403 21.22 5.97 -4.73
CA ALA A 403 21.50 7.15 -5.52
C ALA A 403 21.90 6.78 -6.95
N THR A 404 21.54 7.64 -7.90
CA THR A 404 22.00 7.58 -9.28
C THR A 404 22.85 8.80 -9.60
N PHE A 405 24.00 8.56 -10.21
CA PHE A 405 24.94 9.56 -10.67
C PHE A 405 25.05 9.55 -12.20
N ARG A 406 25.30 10.72 -12.80
CA ARG A 406 25.70 10.87 -14.20
C ARG A 406 26.63 12.07 -14.36
N SER A 407 27.21 12.26 -15.54
CA SER A 407 27.97 13.47 -15.86
C SER A 407 29.14 13.75 -14.89
N PHE A 408 29.84 12.70 -14.43
CA PHE A 408 31.02 12.86 -13.57
C PHE A 408 32.19 13.41 -14.38
N LEU A 409 32.70 14.57 -13.97
CA LEU A 409 33.77 15.31 -14.64
C LEU A 409 34.90 15.67 -13.68
N ILE A 410 36.10 15.85 -14.25
CA ILE A 410 37.32 16.31 -13.60
C ILE A 410 38.03 17.23 -14.60
N GLY A 411 38.45 18.42 -14.18
CA GLY A 411 39.16 19.41 -15.02
C GLY A 411 39.73 20.58 -14.21
N PRO A 412 40.47 21.53 -14.80
CA PRO A 412 40.96 22.73 -14.13
C PRO A 412 39.87 23.80 -13.90
N ASP A 413 38.84 23.77 -14.75
CA ASP A 413 37.64 24.59 -14.69
C ASP A 413 36.48 23.74 -15.24
N LEU A 414 35.40 23.63 -14.47
CA LEU A 414 34.14 22.99 -14.80
C LEU A 414 32.97 23.95 -14.53
N SER A 415 33.20 25.26 -14.60
CA SER A 415 32.16 26.27 -14.51
C SER A 415 31.17 26.14 -15.66
N GLU A 416 29.89 26.05 -15.33
CA GLU A 416 28.84 26.16 -16.33
C GLU A 416 28.84 27.60 -16.86
N VAL A 417 28.99 27.75 -18.18
CA VAL A 417 28.67 28.99 -18.86
C VAL A 417 27.16 29.20 -18.74
N LYS A 418 26.73 29.89 -17.69
CA LYS A 418 25.32 30.22 -17.47
C LYS A 418 24.80 30.92 -18.73
N PRO A 419 23.68 30.43 -19.33
CA PRO A 419 23.06 31.12 -20.45
C PRO A 419 22.77 32.56 -20.07
N SER A 420 22.99 33.52 -20.98
CA SER A 420 22.66 34.91 -20.67
C SER A 420 21.18 35.02 -20.29
N ASN A 421 20.85 35.91 -19.36
CA ASN A 421 19.46 36.10 -18.91
C ASN A 421 18.53 36.39 -20.10
N GLU A 422 19.04 37.03 -21.16
CA GLU A 422 18.36 37.25 -22.43
C GLU A 422 17.89 35.95 -23.11
N ILE A 423 18.73 34.91 -23.13
CA ILE A 423 18.39 33.59 -23.68
C ILE A 423 17.33 32.91 -22.82
N VAL A 424 17.49 32.94 -21.49
CA VAL A 424 16.52 32.35 -20.55
C VAL A 424 15.15 33.04 -20.71
N THR A 425 15.09 34.36 -20.63
CA THR A 425 13.84 35.12 -20.80
C THR A 425 13.25 34.98 -22.21
N ALA A 426 14.07 34.81 -23.25
CA ALA A 426 13.58 34.51 -24.60
C ALA A 426 12.92 33.13 -24.69
N ILE A 427 13.47 32.12 -23.99
CA ILE A 427 12.93 30.76 -23.86
C ILE A 427 11.63 30.77 -23.04
N GLU A 428 11.62 31.38 -21.84
CA GLU A 428 10.44 31.54 -21.00
C GLU A 428 9.29 32.22 -21.74
N LYS A 429 9.59 33.25 -22.54
CA LYS A 429 8.63 33.94 -23.41
C LYS A 429 8.05 33.05 -24.52
N GLN A 430 8.71 31.95 -24.90
CA GLN A 430 8.14 30.92 -25.78
C GLN A 430 7.38 29.85 -24.99
N VAL A 431 7.86 29.44 -23.81
CA VAL A 431 7.14 28.52 -22.90
C VAL A 431 5.77 29.12 -22.52
N SER A 432 5.72 30.41 -22.18
CA SER A 432 4.48 31.16 -21.92
C SER A 432 3.52 31.23 -23.12
N ARG A 433 4.04 31.10 -24.36
CA ARG A 433 3.21 30.97 -25.57
C ARG A 433 2.66 29.57 -25.73
N LEU A 434 3.45 28.53 -25.47
CA LEU A 434 2.99 27.13 -25.46
C LEU A 434 1.95 26.86 -24.36
N LYS A 435 2.11 27.48 -23.18
CA LYS A 435 1.11 27.47 -22.09
C LYS A 435 -0.27 27.99 -22.50
N LYS A 436 -0.34 28.85 -23.53
CA LYS A 436 -1.60 29.39 -24.09
C LYS A 436 -2.06 28.67 -25.35
N ASN A 437 -1.14 28.09 -26.13
CA ASN A 437 -1.41 27.25 -27.30
C ASN A 437 -0.25 26.26 -27.50
N PRO A 438 -0.41 24.98 -27.08
CA PRO A 438 0.64 23.97 -27.20
C PRO A 438 1.09 23.67 -28.64
N GLU A 439 0.26 23.96 -29.65
CA GLU A 439 0.57 23.71 -31.07
C GLU A 439 1.32 24.88 -31.75
N ASN A 440 1.77 25.88 -30.99
CA ASN A 440 2.43 27.07 -31.52
C ASN A 440 3.80 26.75 -32.14
N ARG A 441 3.81 26.33 -33.42
CA ARG A 441 5.01 25.99 -34.21
C ARG A 441 6.10 27.06 -34.10
N ASN A 442 5.74 28.34 -34.21
CA ASN A 442 6.67 29.47 -34.06
C ASN A 442 7.35 29.55 -32.69
N ALA A 443 6.77 29.00 -31.63
CA ALA A 443 7.41 28.84 -30.33
C ALA A 443 8.30 27.59 -30.30
N ILE A 444 7.83 26.46 -30.84
CA ILE A 444 8.59 25.19 -30.96
C ILE A 444 9.88 25.41 -31.76
N ASP A 445 9.82 26.07 -32.93
CA ASP A 445 10.95 26.37 -33.82
C ASP A 445 11.98 27.36 -33.24
N ARG A 446 11.62 28.05 -32.16
CA ARG A 446 12.52 28.93 -31.39
C ARG A 446 13.13 28.21 -30.20
N LEU A 447 12.37 27.30 -29.57
CA LEU A 447 12.81 26.48 -28.44
C LEU A 447 13.75 25.35 -28.89
N SER A 448 13.53 24.77 -30.07
CA SER A 448 14.39 23.71 -30.65
C SER A 448 15.85 24.17 -30.84
N LYS A 449 16.07 25.46 -31.09
CA LYS A 449 17.41 26.06 -31.21
C LYS A 449 18.21 26.09 -29.90
N ASN A 450 17.55 25.89 -28.77
CA ASN A 450 18.14 25.81 -27.43
C ASN A 450 17.53 24.63 -26.66
N ALA A 451 17.38 23.48 -27.33
CA ALA A 451 16.57 22.35 -26.84
C ALA A 451 16.93 21.90 -25.42
N ASP A 452 18.21 21.85 -25.08
CA ASP A 452 18.69 21.39 -23.77
C ASP A 452 18.38 22.36 -22.62
N LEU A 453 18.20 23.66 -22.92
CA LEU A 453 17.70 24.66 -21.96
C LEU A 453 16.16 24.72 -21.94
N ALA A 454 15.53 24.53 -23.11
CA ALA A 454 14.08 24.58 -23.26
C ALA A 454 13.36 23.41 -22.58
N ARG A 455 13.90 22.18 -22.66
CA ARG A 455 13.23 20.97 -22.16
C ARG A 455 13.09 20.92 -20.62
N PRO A 456 14.10 21.30 -19.81
CA PRO A 456 13.93 21.40 -18.35
C PRO A 456 12.87 22.45 -17.96
N LEU A 457 12.88 23.63 -18.59
CA LEU A 457 11.91 24.70 -18.30
C LEU A 457 10.48 24.30 -18.69
N LEU A 458 10.30 23.60 -19.81
CA LEU A 458 9.00 23.02 -20.19
C LEU A 458 8.53 21.94 -19.22
N ARG A 459 9.44 21.09 -18.71
CA ARG A 459 9.09 20.08 -17.70
C ARG A 459 8.59 20.74 -16.41
N ARG A 460 9.35 21.73 -15.89
CA ARG A 460 8.99 22.47 -14.67
C ARG A 460 7.61 23.10 -14.79
N GLU A 461 7.30 23.75 -15.92
CA GLU A 461 5.98 24.35 -16.18
C GLU A 461 4.86 23.29 -16.21
N VAL A 462 5.10 22.07 -16.73
CA VAL A 462 4.13 20.97 -16.65
C VAL A 462 3.93 20.47 -15.22
N GLU A 463 4.98 20.43 -14.41
CA GLU A 463 4.92 20.02 -13.00
C GLU A 463 4.22 21.08 -12.13
N ASP A 464 4.50 22.36 -12.34
CA ASP A 464 3.80 23.51 -11.72
C ASP A 464 2.30 23.55 -12.10
N LEU A 465 1.96 23.20 -13.35
CA LEU A 465 0.58 23.09 -13.82
C LEU A 465 -0.18 21.92 -13.19
N ARG A 466 0.45 20.75 -13.07
CA ARG A 466 -0.13 19.57 -12.38
C ARG A 466 -0.39 19.87 -10.92
N ALA A 467 0.64 20.32 -10.19
CA ALA A 467 0.49 20.72 -8.79
C ALA A 467 -0.56 21.81 -8.57
N ARG A 468 -0.84 22.65 -9.58
CA ARG A 468 -1.96 23.61 -9.55
C ARG A 468 -3.33 22.97 -9.81
N ALA A 469 -3.43 21.98 -10.70
CA ALA A 469 -4.64 21.19 -10.91
C ALA A 469 -4.99 20.39 -9.63
N ASP A 470 -4.03 19.64 -9.09
CA ASP A 470 -4.19 18.84 -7.87
C ASP A 470 -4.75 19.68 -6.70
N ARG A 471 -4.20 20.89 -6.49
CA ARG A 471 -4.69 21.86 -5.49
C ARG A 471 -6.09 22.40 -5.79
N LEU A 472 -6.48 22.55 -7.06
CA LEU A 472 -7.83 22.98 -7.43
C LEU A 472 -8.85 21.87 -7.23
N GLU A 473 -8.49 20.62 -7.52
CA GLU A 473 -9.31 19.43 -7.27
C GLU A 473 -9.49 19.17 -5.75
N GLU A 474 -8.44 19.38 -4.96
CA GLU A 474 -8.52 19.38 -3.49
C GLU A 474 -9.53 20.43 -2.97
N LYS A 475 -9.50 21.67 -3.49
CA LYS A 475 -10.49 22.68 -3.09
C LYS A 475 -11.88 22.43 -3.67
N SER A 476 -12.00 21.79 -4.84
CA SER A 476 -13.28 21.35 -5.40
C SER A 476 -13.96 20.32 -4.49
N ARG A 477 -13.21 19.30 -4.04
CA ARG A 477 -13.70 18.29 -3.07
C ARG A 477 -14.10 18.93 -1.75
N GLU A 478 -13.31 19.87 -1.22
CA GLU A 478 -13.64 20.59 0.01
C GLU A 478 -14.90 21.47 -0.11
N ILE A 479 -15.14 22.09 -1.27
CA ILE A 479 -16.37 22.85 -1.55
C ILE A 479 -17.58 21.92 -1.65
N HIS A 480 -17.45 20.80 -2.38
CA HIS A 480 -18.50 19.77 -2.48
C HIS A 480 -18.87 19.23 -1.09
N ARG A 481 -17.87 18.76 -0.32
CA ARG A 481 -18.02 18.27 1.05
C ARG A 481 -18.79 19.26 1.91
N ARG A 482 -18.34 20.53 2.01
CA ARG A 482 -19.04 21.57 2.79
C ARG A 482 -20.50 21.74 2.36
N SER A 483 -20.75 21.82 1.05
CA SER A 483 -22.10 21.95 0.48
C SER A 483 -23.02 20.78 0.85
N ILE A 484 -22.51 19.54 0.84
CA ILE A 484 -23.27 18.36 1.24
C ILE A 484 -23.52 18.34 2.76
N ILE A 485 -22.51 18.64 3.58
CA ILE A 485 -22.64 18.71 5.05
C ILE A 485 -23.69 19.75 5.47
N ASP A 486 -23.64 20.94 4.89
CA ASP A 486 -24.57 22.02 5.22
C ASP A 486 -26.00 21.67 4.75
N GLN A 487 -26.15 20.89 3.65
CA GLN A 487 -27.44 20.32 3.23
C GLN A 487 -27.95 19.20 4.14
N ILE A 488 -27.09 18.35 4.70
CA ILE A 488 -27.46 17.34 5.72
C ILE A 488 -28.01 18.07 6.95
N ILE A 489 -27.27 19.05 7.48
CA ILE A 489 -27.67 19.83 8.66
C ILE A 489 -28.99 20.56 8.41
N THR A 490 -29.16 21.20 7.24
CA THR A 490 -30.41 21.89 6.88
C THR A 490 -31.59 20.93 6.76
N SER A 491 -31.39 19.72 6.25
CA SER A 491 -32.46 18.70 6.13
C SER A 491 -32.93 18.17 7.49
N LEU A 492 -32.11 18.31 8.54
CA LEU A 492 -32.41 17.81 9.89
C LEU A 492 -32.94 18.90 10.84
N GLN A 493 -33.28 20.10 10.33
CA GLN A 493 -33.85 21.17 11.15
C GLN A 493 -35.32 20.91 11.53
N GLY A 494 -35.75 21.45 12.68
CA GLY A 494 -37.09 21.25 13.22
C GLY A 494 -37.28 19.83 13.76
N ASP A 495 -38.39 19.18 13.40
CA ASP A 495 -38.67 17.77 13.70
C ASP A 495 -37.72 16.81 12.93
N GLY A 496 -37.12 17.27 11.82
CA GLY A 496 -36.16 16.51 11.00
C GLY A 496 -36.70 15.27 10.28
N ARG A 497 -37.84 14.69 10.71
CA ARG A 497 -38.39 13.44 10.17
C ARG A 497 -38.63 13.49 8.66
N GLN A 498 -39.20 14.59 8.15
CA GLN A 498 -39.43 14.78 6.70
C GLN A 498 -38.15 14.93 5.87
N GLY A 499 -37.00 15.18 6.51
CA GLY A 499 -35.70 15.30 5.85
C GLY A 499 -34.72 14.17 6.17
N LEU A 500 -35.11 13.18 6.98
CA LEU A 500 -34.26 12.04 7.36
C LEU A 500 -33.80 11.24 6.14
N PHE A 501 -34.73 10.87 5.24
CA PHE A 501 -34.44 10.15 4.00
C PHE A 501 -33.48 10.95 3.10
N ARG A 502 -33.73 12.26 2.95
CA ARG A 502 -32.86 13.18 2.19
C ARG A 502 -31.47 13.29 2.81
N ALA A 503 -31.37 13.39 4.13
CA ALA A 503 -30.10 13.43 4.86
C ALA A 503 -29.31 12.13 4.69
N ALA A 504 -29.99 10.97 4.71
CA ALA A 504 -29.37 9.66 4.50
C ALA A 504 -28.84 9.47 3.06
N LEU A 505 -29.58 9.91 2.04
CA LEU A 505 -29.08 9.96 0.65
C LEU A 505 -27.93 10.96 0.48
N LEU A 506 -27.93 12.07 1.22
CA LEU A 506 -26.84 13.04 1.19
C LEU A 506 -25.55 12.51 1.84
N ILE A 507 -25.60 11.53 2.75
CA ILE A 507 -24.38 10.85 3.23
C ILE A 507 -23.66 10.20 2.05
N ALA A 508 -24.34 9.34 1.28
CA ALA A 508 -23.73 8.66 0.14
C ALA A 508 -23.21 9.63 -0.93
N ARG A 509 -23.79 10.84 -1.03
CA ARG A 509 -23.32 11.89 -1.94
C ARG A 509 -22.00 12.56 -1.52
N LEU A 510 -21.51 12.34 -0.30
CA LEU A 510 -20.14 12.74 0.08
C LEU A 510 -19.13 12.01 -0.81
N ASP A 511 -19.30 10.69 -0.88
CA ASP A 511 -18.35 9.74 -1.47
C ASP A 511 -18.68 9.41 -2.94
N ASN A 512 -19.95 9.53 -3.33
CA ASN A 512 -20.46 9.46 -4.70
C ASN A 512 -20.96 10.85 -5.19
N PRO A 513 -20.11 11.80 -5.62
CA PRO A 513 -20.52 13.16 -5.97
C PRO A 513 -21.58 13.27 -7.10
N GLU A 514 -21.56 12.30 -8.02
CA GLU A 514 -22.48 12.20 -9.15
C GLU A 514 -23.91 11.77 -8.74
N LEU A 515 -24.10 11.29 -7.50
CA LEU A 515 -25.39 10.81 -7.00
C LEU A 515 -26.48 11.88 -7.08
N ARG A 516 -27.55 11.55 -7.82
CA ARG A 516 -28.73 12.40 -8.01
C ARG A 516 -29.81 12.07 -6.97
N VAL A 517 -29.69 12.71 -5.79
CA VAL A 517 -30.60 12.54 -4.63
C VAL A 517 -32.10 12.64 -4.98
N ASN A 518 -32.48 13.46 -5.96
CA ASN A 518 -33.88 13.59 -6.39
C ASN A 518 -34.43 12.32 -7.05
N ASP A 519 -33.61 11.58 -7.79
CA ASP A 519 -34.05 10.40 -8.54
C ASP A 519 -34.50 9.28 -7.56
N TYR A 520 -33.85 9.19 -6.40
CA TYR A 520 -34.22 8.28 -5.31
C TYR A 520 -35.39 8.78 -4.46
N HIS A 521 -35.73 10.07 -4.53
CA HIS A 521 -37.02 10.56 -4.03
C HIS A 521 -38.17 10.17 -4.98
N GLU A 522 -37.96 10.24 -6.30
CA GLU A 522 -38.95 9.77 -7.30
C GLU A 522 -39.16 8.24 -7.20
N GLU A 523 -38.09 7.48 -6.93
CA GLU A 523 -38.16 6.04 -6.61
C GLU A 523 -38.99 5.77 -5.34
N LEU A 524 -38.70 6.47 -4.24
CA LEU A 524 -39.45 6.37 -2.99
C LEU A 524 -40.94 6.70 -3.18
N ASP A 525 -41.26 7.76 -3.92
CA ASP A 525 -42.65 8.14 -4.22
C ASP A 525 -43.35 7.05 -5.06
N ARG A 526 -42.64 6.38 -5.97
CA ARG A 526 -43.18 5.21 -6.71
C ARG A 526 -43.45 4.04 -5.76
N MET A 527 -42.50 3.67 -4.91
CA MET A 527 -42.66 2.61 -3.91
C MET A 527 -43.84 2.89 -2.98
N ALA A 528 -43.99 4.14 -2.53
CA ALA A 528 -45.11 4.57 -1.68
C ALA A 528 -46.46 4.52 -2.41
N ALA A 529 -46.51 4.87 -3.70
CA ALA A 529 -47.72 4.77 -4.51
C ALA A 529 -48.13 3.30 -4.74
N GLU A 530 -47.17 2.41 -4.98
CA GLU A 530 -47.40 0.96 -5.11
C GLU A 530 -47.93 0.36 -3.78
N VAL A 531 -47.30 0.71 -2.65
CA VAL A 531 -47.80 0.35 -1.29
C VAL A 531 -49.22 0.87 -1.07
N ALA A 532 -49.48 2.15 -1.36
CA ALA A 532 -50.80 2.77 -1.19
C ALA A 532 -51.89 2.09 -2.04
N GLY A 533 -51.54 1.54 -3.21
CA GLY A 533 -52.44 0.73 -4.03
C GLY A 533 -52.91 -0.58 -3.38
N THR A 534 -52.20 -1.06 -2.34
CA THR A 534 -52.56 -2.28 -1.58
C THR A 534 -53.33 -2.02 -0.29
N ILE A 535 -53.49 -0.75 0.12
CA ILE A 535 -54.07 -0.33 1.40
C ILE A 535 -55.41 0.38 1.15
N ALA A 536 -56.48 -0.03 1.83
CA ALA A 536 -57.74 0.72 1.82
C ALA A 536 -57.75 1.81 2.91
N LYS A 537 -58.48 2.91 2.65
CA LYS A 537 -58.53 4.11 3.51
C LYS A 537 -59.03 3.88 4.95
N LYS A 538 -59.55 2.69 5.25
CA LYS A 538 -60.14 2.32 6.55
C LYS A 538 -59.24 1.38 7.38
N ASP A 539 -58.10 0.96 6.83
CA ASP A 539 -57.29 -0.11 7.40
C ASP A 539 -56.56 0.38 8.66
N GLU A 540 -56.48 -0.48 9.68
CA GLU A 540 -55.79 -0.13 10.92
C GLU A 540 -54.28 0.04 10.69
N ILE A 541 -53.61 0.81 11.57
CA ILE A 541 -52.17 1.06 11.50
C ILE A 541 -51.37 -0.24 11.35
N THR A 542 -51.73 -1.28 12.10
CA THR A 542 -51.09 -2.60 12.05
C THR A 542 -51.22 -3.30 10.69
N GLU A 543 -52.27 -3.02 9.91
CA GLU A 543 -52.45 -3.58 8.58
C GLU A 543 -51.64 -2.81 7.53
N LYS A 544 -51.58 -1.47 7.64
CA LYS A 544 -50.67 -0.64 6.84
C LYS A 544 -49.20 -1.06 7.00
N VAL A 545 -48.76 -1.25 8.24
CA VAL A 545 -47.40 -1.70 8.57
C VAL A 545 -47.12 -3.10 7.99
N ARG A 546 -48.11 -4.01 8.04
CA ARG A 546 -48.03 -5.35 7.42
C ARG A 546 -47.94 -5.27 5.88
N ALA A 547 -48.63 -4.32 5.25
CA ALA A 547 -48.56 -4.10 3.81
C ALA A 547 -47.16 -3.62 3.37
N ILE A 548 -46.56 -2.66 4.10
CA ILE A 548 -45.19 -2.18 3.84
C ILE A 548 -44.17 -3.32 3.95
N GLY A 549 -44.21 -4.11 5.03
CA GLY A 549 -43.31 -5.26 5.20
C GLY A 549 -43.52 -6.35 4.14
N THR A 550 -44.76 -6.55 3.68
CA THR A 550 -45.04 -7.48 2.57
C THR A 550 -44.48 -6.94 1.25
N TYR A 551 -44.63 -5.65 0.98
CA TYR A 551 -44.12 -5.01 -0.23
C TYR A 551 -42.59 -5.07 -0.32
N LEU A 552 -41.87 -4.71 0.76
CA LEU A 552 -40.41 -4.76 0.79
C LEU A 552 -39.90 -6.22 0.76
N PHE A 553 -40.21 -6.99 1.80
CA PHE A 553 -39.47 -8.22 2.11
C PHE A 553 -40.02 -9.47 1.40
N LYS A 554 -41.25 -9.43 0.85
CA LYS A 554 -41.86 -10.57 0.16
C LYS A 554 -42.07 -10.32 -1.34
N ASN A 555 -42.51 -9.13 -1.72
CA ASN A 555 -42.81 -8.82 -3.12
C ASN A 555 -41.57 -8.32 -3.88
N ASN A 556 -40.75 -7.47 -3.25
CA ASN A 556 -39.55 -6.90 -3.87
C ASN A 556 -38.22 -7.55 -3.42
N GLY A 557 -38.24 -8.39 -2.38
CA GLY A 557 -37.09 -9.19 -1.98
C GLY A 557 -35.99 -8.44 -1.22
N PHE A 558 -36.33 -7.32 -0.55
CA PHE A 558 -35.39 -6.65 0.36
C PHE A 558 -34.97 -7.58 1.51
N HIS A 559 -33.71 -7.51 1.96
CA HIS A 559 -33.23 -8.30 3.10
C HIS A 559 -32.05 -7.70 3.86
N GLY A 560 -31.87 -8.12 5.11
CA GLY A 560 -30.70 -7.79 5.92
C GLY A 560 -29.42 -8.47 5.43
N SER A 561 -28.30 -7.74 5.36
CA SER A 561 -26.99 -8.33 5.06
C SER A 561 -26.49 -9.21 6.20
N ARG A 562 -26.23 -10.49 5.92
CA ARG A 562 -25.71 -11.46 6.92
C ARG A 562 -24.32 -12.02 6.58
N SER A 563 -23.86 -11.84 5.35
CA SER A 563 -22.55 -12.30 4.87
C SER A 563 -21.53 -11.18 4.65
N ASP A 564 -21.97 -9.96 4.33
CA ASP A 564 -21.09 -8.83 3.96
C ASP A 564 -21.48 -7.53 4.70
N TYR A 565 -21.82 -7.68 5.99
CA TYR A 565 -22.37 -6.61 6.84
C TYR A 565 -21.52 -5.33 6.89
N TYR A 566 -20.20 -5.45 6.76
CA TYR A 566 -19.25 -4.34 6.86
C TYR A 566 -18.93 -3.67 5.51
N ASN A 567 -19.60 -4.04 4.44
CA ASN A 567 -19.49 -3.34 3.15
C ASN A 567 -20.15 -1.95 3.24
N ARG A 568 -19.46 -0.90 2.73
CA ARG A 568 -19.96 0.48 2.76
C ARG A 568 -21.32 0.63 2.07
N SER A 569 -21.56 -0.11 0.97
CA SER A 569 -22.81 -0.05 0.20
C SER A 569 -24.05 -0.33 1.05
N ASN A 570 -23.98 -1.29 1.98
CA ASN A 570 -25.08 -1.61 2.91
C ASN A 570 -25.44 -0.45 3.87
N SER A 571 -24.59 0.58 3.95
CA SER A 571 -24.79 1.82 4.73
C SER A 571 -25.24 3.02 3.88
N TYR A 572 -25.16 2.96 2.55
CA TYR A 572 -25.55 4.03 1.63
C TYR A 572 -27.00 3.81 1.15
N LEU A 573 -27.90 4.74 1.45
CA LEU A 573 -29.34 4.49 1.25
C LEU A 573 -29.77 4.33 -0.22
N ASN A 574 -29.02 4.86 -1.18
CA ASN A 574 -29.25 4.60 -2.61
C ASN A 574 -28.90 3.16 -2.99
N GLU A 575 -27.71 2.67 -2.62
CA GLU A 575 -27.26 1.32 -2.91
C GLU A 575 -28.15 0.27 -2.21
N VAL A 576 -28.63 0.56 -0.99
CA VAL A 576 -29.65 -0.27 -0.30
C VAL A 576 -31.00 -0.32 -1.04
N ILE A 577 -31.35 0.67 -1.86
CA ILE A 577 -32.56 0.66 -2.70
C ILE A 577 -32.32 -0.14 -3.99
N ASP A 578 -31.15 0.02 -4.60
CA ASP A 578 -30.77 -0.65 -5.86
C ASP A 578 -30.51 -2.15 -5.67
N ASP A 579 -29.60 -2.50 -4.75
CA ASP A 579 -29.19 -3.88 -4.43
C ASP A 579 -30.22 -4.62 -3.56
N ARG A 580 -31.05 -3.87 -2.82
CA ARG A 580 -32.10 -4.35 -1.90
C ARG A 580 -31.57 -5.06 -0.64
N GLU A 581 -30.26 -5.09 -0.46
CA GLU A 581 -29.57 -5.57 0.74
C GLU A 581 -29.18 -4.38 1.65
N GLY A 582 -29.19 -4.55 2.98
CA GLY A 582 -28.78 -3.46 3.88
C GLY A 582 -28.58 -3.85 5.34
N ILE A 583 -28.06 -2.92 6.14
CA ILE A 583 -27.93 -3.05 7.60
C ILE A 583 -29.24 -2.66 8.31
N PRO A 584 -29.43 -2.99 9.62
CA PRO A 584 -30.68 -2.69 10.34
C PRO A 584 -31.07 -1.21 10.34
N ILE A 585 -30.09 -0.30 10.30
CA ILE A 585 -30.34 1.15 10.30
C ILE A 585 -30.89 1.62 8.94
N THR A 586 -30.29 1.21 7.81
CA THR A 586 -30.71 1.68 6.47
C THR A 586 -32.07 1.11 6.07
N LEU A 587 -32.30 -0.19 6.29
CA LEU A 587 -33.61 -0.82 6.09
C LEU A 587 -34.68 -0.18 6.99
N SER A 588 -34.34 0.22 8.21
CA SER A 588 -35.26 0.95 9.10
C SER A 588 -35.58 2.36 8.59
N VAL A 589 -34.63 3.10 8.01
CA VAL A 589 -34.89 4.43 7.42
C VAL A 589 -35.87 4.31 6.26
N LEU A 590 -35.67 3.36 5.34
CA LEU A 590 -36.58 3.10 4.22
C LEU A 590 -37.98 2.69 4.72
N PHE A 591 -38.05 1.79 5.70
CA PHE A 591 -39.31 1.31 6.26
C PHE A 591 -40.11 2.43 6.98
N MET A 592 -39.43 3.28 7.77
CA MET A 592 -40.07 4.42 8.43
C MET A 592 -40.60 5.46 7.43
N GLU A 593 -39.88 5.70 6.34
CA GLU A 593 -40.29 6.72 5.37
C GLU A 593 -41.49 6.24 4.53
N LEU A 594 -41.53 4.96 4.15
CA LEU A 594 -42.72 4.36 3.54
C LEU A 594 -43.91 4.33 4.52
N ALA A 595 -43.68 4.10 5.82
CA ALA A 595 -44.72 4.23 6.85
C ALA A 595 -45.25 5.67 6.95
N ARG A 596 -44.36 6.67 6.94
CA ARG A 596 -44.70 8.10 6.94
C ARG A 596 -45.59 8.46 5.75
N LEU A 597 -45.24 7.99 4.55
CA LEU A 597 -46.00 8.23 3.32
C LEU A 597 -47.34 7.48 3.29
N ALA A 598 -47.43 6.30 3.90
CA ALA A 598 -48.69 5.58 4.12
C ALA A 598 -49.59 6.21 5.22
N GLY A 599 -49.16 7.29 5.86
CA GLY A 599 -49.86 7.94 6.96
C GLY A 599 -49.85 7.10 8.25
N VAL A 600 -48.67 6.61 8.62
CA VAL A 600 -48.36 5.97 9.91
C VAL A 600 -47.19 6.72 10.54
N GLU A 601 -47.36 7.20 11.78
CA GLU A 601 -46.23 7.71 12.56
C GLU A 601 -45.43 6.54 13.13
N MET A 602 -44.13 6.52 12.83
CA MET A 602 -43.20 5.47 13.24
C MET A 602 -41.87 6.11 13.63
N ASN A 603 -41.19 5.53 14.61
CA ASN A 603 -39.94 6.03 15.16
C ASN A 603 -38.86 4.95 15.11
N GLY A 604 -37.59 5.35 15.03
CA GLY A 604 -36.47 4.43 15.17
C GLY A 604 -36.26 4.04 16.62
N LEU A 605 -35.86 2.80 16.89
CA LEU A 605 -35.58 2.29 18.22
C LEU A 605 -34.12 1.86 18.32
N ALA A 606 -33.38 2.55 19.20
CA ALA A 606 -31.95 2.32 19.39
C ALA A 606 -31.72 1.17 20.39
N LEU A 607 -31.51 -0.04 19.89
CA LEU A 607 -31.19 -1.20 20.72
C LEU A 607 -29.66 -1.39 20.87
N PRO A 608 -29.19 -2.06 21.95
CA PRO A 608 -27.81 -2.51 22.06
C PRO A 608 -27.45 -3.48 20.92
N GLY A 609 -26.39 -3.19 20.16
CA GLY A 609 -25.94 -4.01 19.02
C GLY A 609 -26.85 -4.02 17.78
N HIS A 610 -28.07 -3.48 17.84
CA HIS A 610 -29.09 -3.59 16.79
C HIS A 610 -29.84 -2.27 16.54
N PHE A 611 -30.72 -2.21 15.53
CA PHE A 611 -31.62 -1.08 15.30
C PHE A 611 -32.95 -1.55 14.69
N ALA A 612 -34.05 -1.10 15.28
CA ALA A 612 -35.41 -1.51 14.92
C ALA A 612 -36.31 -0.28 14.70
N THR A 613 -37.58 -0.49 14.38
CA THR A 613 -38.59 0.58 14.34
C THR A 613 -39.73 0.29 15.31
N CYS A 614 -40.46 1.32 15.76
CA CYS A 614 -41.62 1.14 16.60
C CYS A 614 -42.72 2.18 16.34
N TYR A 615 -43.96 1.78 16.60
CA TYR A 615 -45.15 2.62 16.52
C TYR A 615 -46.08 2.33 17.69
N GLU A 616 -47.05 3.21 17.94
CA GLU A 616 -48.04 3.03 19.02
C GLU A 616 -49.43 2.76 18.43
N SER A 617 -50.12 1.77 18.99
CA SER A 617 -51.46 1.35 18.57
C SER A 617 -52.26 0.88 19.77
N LYS A 618 -53.48 1.41 19.94
CA LYS A 618 -54.42 1.05 21.01
C LYS A 618 -53.78 1.09 22.43
N GLY A 619 -52.89 2.06 22.66
CA GLY A 619 -52.20 2.26 23.94
C GLY A 619 -51.02 1.31 24.20
N LYS A 620 -50.58 0.53 23.20
CA LYS A 620 -49.38 -0.32 23.27
C LYS A 620 -48.34 0.11 22.24
N ARG A 621 -47.06 0.03 22.60
CA ARG A 621 -45.95 0.11 21.65
C ARG A 621 -45.76 -1.24 20.97
N ILE A 622 -45.55 -1.22 19.66
CA ILE A 622 -45.27 -2.40 18.83
C ILE A 622 -43.92 -2.16 18.14
N ILE A 623 -43.01 -3.12 18.25
CA ILE A 623 -41.67 -3.07 17.64
C ILE A 623 -41.70 -3.92 16.36
N ILE A 624 -41.03 -3.44 15.32
CA ILE A 624 -40.86 -4.12 14.03
C ILE A 624 -39.36 -4.21 13.76
N ASP A 625 -38.90 -5.34 13.21
CA ASP A 625 -37.52 -5.51 12.74
C ASP A 625 -37.43 -5.55 11.19
N PRO A 626 -37.07 -4.43 10.54
CA PRO A 626 -36.81 -4.40 9.09
C PRO A 626 -35.64 -5.26 8.60
N PHE A 627 -34.69 -5.65 9.46
CA PHE A 627 -33.56 -6.50 9.09
C PHE A 627 -33.94 -7.99 9.06
N ASP A 628 -34.86 -8.40 9.93
CA ASP A 628 -35.43 -9.75 9.97
C ASP A 628 -36.79 -9.85 9.23
N GLY A 629 -36.94 -9.08 8.13
CA GLY A 629 -38.06 -9.22 7.20
C GLY A 629 -39.38 -8.62 7.68
N GLY A 630 -39.33 -7.64 8.59
CA GLY A 630 -40.51 -6.97 9.15
C GLY A 630 -41.23 -7.78 10.22
N THR A 631 -40.52 -8.64 10.94
CA THR A 631 -41.06 -9.40 12.07
C THR A 631 -41.54 -8.47 13.19
N VAL A 632 -42.62 -8.86 13.86
CA VAL A 632 -43.18 -8.12 14.99
C VAL A 632 -42.53 -8.65 16.27
N MET A 633 -41.88 -7.78 17.02
CA MET A 633 -41.38 -8.07 18.36
C MET A 633 -42.29 -7.39 19.38
N ASP A 634 -42.73 -8.15 20.39
CA ASP A 634 -43.19 -7.57 21.63
C ASP A 634 -41.99 -7.19 22.53
N PRO A 635 -42.16 -6.31 23.53
CA PRO A 635 -41.08 -5.89 24.42
C PRO A 635 -40.41 -7.05 25.18
N GLU A 636 -41.18 -8.11 25.46
CA GLU A 636 -40.75 -9.28 26.23
C GLU A 636 -39.82 -10.19 25.38
N THR A 637 -40.12 -10.33 24.09
CA THR A 637 -39.25 -10.99 23.10
C THR A 637 -37.98 -10.18 22.83
N ALA A 638 -38.08 -8.85 22.78
CA ALA A 638 -36.92 -7.99 22.60
C ALA A 638 -35.92 -8.09 23.78
N ASP A 639 -36.42 -8.15 25.02
CA ASP A 639 -35.59 -8.38 26.21
C ASP A 639 -34.98 -9.80 26.21
N MET A 640 -35.74 -10.83 25.80
CA MET A 640 -35.19 -12.18 25.64
C MET A 640 -34.02 -12.24 24.65
N ILE A 641 -34.17 -11.72 23.44
CA ILE A 641 -33.12 -11.74 22.39
C ILE A 641 -31.85 -11.02 22.87
N LEU A 642 -31.99 -9.89 23.57
CA LEU A 642 -30.84 -9.14 24.10
C LEU A 642 -30.22 -9.85 25.32
N SER A 643 -31.02 -10.54 26.13
CA SER A 643 -30.53 -11.34 27.26
C SER A 643 -29.70 -12.56 26.82
N GLU A 644 -30.06 -13.22 25.71
CA GLU A 644 -29.24 -14.30 25.11
C GLU A 644 -27.91 -13.77 24.56
N ALA A 645 -27.89 -12.51 24.10
CA ALA A 645 -26.67 -11.79 23.74
C ALA A 645 -25.86 -11.25 24.95
N GLY A 646 -26.29 -11.56 26.18
CA GLY A 646 -25.61 -11.16 27.42
C GLY A 646 -25.83 -9.70 27.85
N MET A 647 -26.79 -9.00 27.23
CA MET A 647 -27.10 -7.60 27.51
C MET A 647 -28.46 -7.48 28.22
N ARG A 648 -28.58 -6.55 29.17
CA ARG A 648 -29.86 -6.20 29.80
C ARG A 648 -30.37 -4.88 29.24
N ILE A 649 -31.67 -4.81 28.95
CA ILE A 649 -32.35 -3.55 28.67
C ILE A 649 -32.59 -2.83 30.00
N ASP A 650 -32.18 -1.57 30.12
CA ASP A 650 -32.79 -0.65 31.09
C ASP A 650 -33.96 0.10 30.42
N SER A 651 -34.91 0.53 31.25
CA SER A 651 -35.98 1.47 30.90
C SER A 651 -35.52 2.70 30.11
N SER A 652 -34.25 3.09 30.25
CA SER A 652 -33.63 4.19 29.51
C SER A 652 -33.20 3.86 28.07
N ASP A 653 -33.01 2.58 27.71
CA ASP A 653 -32.64 2.12 26.37
C ASP A 653 -33.84 2.09 25.40
N MET A 654 -35.07 1.97 25.91
CA MET A 654 -36.29 1.96 25.09
C MET A 654 -36.70 3.35 24.54
N LYS A 655 -35.74 4.24 24.34
CA LYS A 655 -35.94 5.59 23.77
C LYS A 655 -35.96 5.55 22.25
N THR A 656 -36.89 6.31 21.68
CA THR A 656 -36.97 6.55 20.25
C THR A 656 -35.82 7.44 19.79
N ALA A 657 -35.06 7.00 18.77
CA ALA A 657 -33.94 7.74 18.21
C ALA A 657 -34.43 8.94 17.39
N THR A 658 -33.83 10.12 17.60
CA THR A 658 -34.11 11.32 16.81
C THR A 658 -33.44 11.24 15.42
N PRO A 659 -33.93 11.96 14.38
CA PRO A 659 -33.30 11.95 13.05
C PRO A 659 -31.79 12.28 13.03
N PRO A 660 -31.28 13.27 13.78
CA PRO A 660 -29.83 13.48 13.89
C PRO A 660 -29.07 12.30 14.49
N GLU A 661 -29.67 11.56 15.42
CA GLU A 661 -29.04 10.38 16.04
C GLU A 661 -29.00 9.17 15.10
N ILE A 662 -30.01 9.00 14.26
CA ILE A 662 -30.03 8.00 13.20
C ILE A 662 -28.91 8.28 12.19
N ILE A 663 -28.79 9.53 11.73
CA ILE A 663 -27.73 9.98 10.84
C ILE A 663 -26.34 9.82 11.49
N CYS A 664 -26.18 10.16 12.77
CA CYS A 664 -24.93 9.90 13.50
C CYS A 664 -24.62 8.40 13.66
N ARG A 665 -25.63 7.50 13.74
CA ARG A 665 -25.40 6.04 13.73
C ARG A 665 -24.95 5.54 12.36
N MET A 666 -25.53 6.05 11.26
CA MET A 666 -25.08 5.73 9.89
C MET A 666 -23.63 6.18 9.65
N LEU A 667 -23.31 7.43 9.98
CA LEU A 667 -21.97 8.01 9.85
C LEU A 667 -20.93 7.26 10.69
N ARG A 668 -21.27 6.80 11.90
CA ARG A 668 -20.37 5.99 12.74
C ARG A 668 -20.17 4.56 12.19
N ASN A 669 -21.13 4.00 11.47
CA ASN A 669 -20.95 2.71 10.79
C ASN A 669 -19.93 2.84 9.65
N LEU A 670 -20.10 3.85 8.78
CA LEU A 670 -19.13 4.19 7.73
C LEU A 670 -17.75 4.55 8.30
N GLN A 671 -17.69 5.31 9.39
CA GLN A 671 -16.45 5.61 10.10
C GLN A 671 -15.73 4.36 10.58
N ALA A 672 -16.44 3.37 11.14
CA ALA A 672 -15.85 2.13 11.61
C ALA A 672 -15.26 1.30 10.46
N ILE A 673 -15.99 1.22 9.33
CA ILE A 673 -15.54 0.54 8.11
C ILE A 673 -14.27 1.21 7.56
N ALA A 674 -14.29 2.54 7.38
CA ALA A 674 -13.13 3.29 6.90
C ALA A 674 -11.91 3.18 7.84
N ILE A 675 -12.10 3.05 9.16
CA ILE A 675 -11.00 2.79 10.11
C ILE A 675 -10.43 1.38 9.94
N GLU A 676 -11.25 0.35 9.72
CA GLU A 676 -10.78 -1.03 9.49
C GLU A 676 -10.04 -1.17 8.15
N GLU A 677 -10.50 -0.45 7.12
CA GLU A 677 -9.85 -0.33 5.80
C GLU A 677 -8.61 0.60 5.81
N LYS A 678 -8.41 1.37 6.90
CA LYS A 678 -7.33 2.36 7.13
C LYS A 678 -7.44 3.64 6.27
N GLU A 679 -8.62 3.93 5.76
CA GLU A 679 -8.96 5.15 5.02
C GLU A 679 -9.31 6.28 6.01
N PHE A 680 -8.28 6.67 6.78
CA PHE A 680 -8.40 7.69 7.83
C PHE A 680 -8.91 9.07 7.37
N PRO A 681 -8.70 9.55 6.13
CA PRO A 681 -9.32 10.79 5.65
C PRO A 681 -10.85 10.72 5.62
N ASP A 682 -11.42 9.65 5.09
CA ASP A 682 -12.86 9.41 5.02
C ASP A 682 -13.44 9.27 6.44
N ALA A 683 -12.76 8.51 7.30
CA ALA A 683 -13.11 8.39 8.72
C ALA A 683 -13.10 9.75 9.45
N LEU A 684 -12.21 10.67 9.05
CA LEU A 684 -12.17 12.04 9.58
C LEU A 684 -13.34 12.88 9.06
N ASP A 685 -13.70 12.75 7.78
CA ASP A 685 -14.83 13.46 7.18
C ASP A 685 -16.17 13.07 7.82
N TYR A 686 -16.45 11.77 8.02
CA TYR A 686 -17.68 11.33 8.68
C TYR A 686 -17.81 11.89 10.10
N VAL A 687 -16.72 11.90 10.89
CA VAL A 687 -16.76 12.45 12.26
C VAL A 687 -16.80 13.98 12.29
N ASP A 688 -16.29 14.66 11.27
CA ASP A 688 -16.48 16.11 11.11
C ASP A 688 -17.98 16.48 10.99
N ILE A 689 -18.81 15.58 10.42
CA ILE A 689 -20.28 15.71 10.38
C ILE A 689 -20.89 15.38 11.74
N VAL A 690 -20.50 14.27 12.37
CA VAL A 690 -21.03 13.86 13.69
C VAL A 690 -20.77 14.95 14.74
N VAL A 691 -19.61 15.60 14.76
CA VAL A 691 -19.30 16.72 15.67
C VAL A 691 -20.11 17.98 15.32
N ARG A 692 -20.44 18.24 14.06
CA ARG A 692 -21.35 19.35 13.70
C ARG A 692 -22.80 19.09 14.14
N LEU A 693 -23.26 17.84 14.08
CA LEU A 693 -24.60 17.43 14.52
C LEU A 693 -24.70 17.30 16.05
N ARG A 694 -23.60 17.02 16.74
CA ARG A 694 -23.50 16.92 18.21
C ARG A 694 -22.33 17.76 18.74
N PRO A 695 -22.41 19.10 18.69
CA PRO A 695 -21.29 20.00 19.02
C PRO A 695 -20.81 19.90 20.47
N ASP A 696 -21.63 19.39 21.39
CA ASP A 696 -21.28 19.20 22.80
C ASP A 696 -20.76 17.78 23.12
N SER A 697 -20.59 16.93 22.09
CA SER A 697 -20.13 15.55 22.27
C SER A 697 -18.62 15.46 22.43
N ALA A 698 -18.16 15.40 23.68
CA ALA A 698 -16.76 15.21 24.05
C ALA A 698 -16.10 13.99 23.38
N GLN A 699 -16.84 12.88 23.26
CA GLN A 699 -16.31 11.66 22.64
C GLN A 699 -16.08 11.81 21.14
N ASP A 700 -17.04 12.40 20.40
CA ASP A 700 -16.88 12.57 18.95
C ASP A 700 -15.78 13.61 18.64
N ARG A 701 -15.65 14.65 19.47
CA ARG A 701 -14.53 15.61 19.42
C ARG A 701 -13.18 14.95 19.67
N LEU A 702 -13.07 14.09 20.69
CA LEU A 702 -11.85 13.33 20.95
C LEU A 702 -11.51 12.38 19.80
N ASN A 703 -12.51 11.69 19.23
CA ASN A 703 -12.34 10.84 18.05
C ASN A 703 -11.82 11.66 16.84
N ARG A 704 -12.38 12.85 16.59
CA ARG A 704 -11.91 13.76 15.51
C ARG A 704 -10.49 14.27 15.75
N ALA A 705 -10.13 14.60 16.99
CA ALA A 705 -8.78 14.99 17.36
C ALA A 705 -7.77 13.84 17.13
N LEU A 706 -8.08 12.63 17.58
CA LEU A 706 -7.21 11.45 17.39
C LEU A 706 -7.05 11.09 15.91
N LEU A 707 -8.12 11.12 15.11
CA LEU A 707 -8.03 10.90 13.66
C LEU A 707 -7.25 12.01 12.94
N SER A 708 -7.37 13.27 13.38
CA SER A 708 -6.56 14.37 12.87
C SER A 708 -5.06 14.17 13.13
N LEU A 709 -4.68 13.61 14.28
CA LEU A 709 -3.29 13.26 14.59
C LEU A 709 -2.80 12.04 13.79
N GLN A 710 -3.66 11.06 13.55
CA GLN A 710 -3.36 9.87 12.75
C GLN A 710 -3.01 10.20 11.28
N ILE A 711 -3.46 11.34 10.76
CA ILE A 711 -3.13 11.85 9.41
C ILE A 711 -2.16 13.05 9.41
N ASP A 712 -1.40 13.25 10.49
CA ASP A 712 -0.41 14.33 10.68
C ASP A 712 -0.98 15.76 10.48
N GLN A 713 -2.20 16.00 10.99
CA GLN A 713 -2.87 17.31 10.99
C GLN A 713 -3.12 17.82 12.43
N PRO A 714 -2.07 18.04 13.25
CA PRO A 714 -2.23 18.52 14.63
C PRO A 714 -3.00 19.85 14.74
N GLY A 715 -2.93 20.70 13.71
CA GLY A 715 -3.71 21.94 13.63
C GLY A 715 -5.23 21.75 13.63
N ARG A 716 -5.76 20.59 13.20
CA ARG A 716 -7.19 20.23 13.32
C ARG A 716 -7.53 19.62 14.68
N ALA A 717 -6.57 19.03 15.37
CA ALA A 717 -6.78 18.45 16.70
C ALA A 717 -6.88 19.50 17.83
N LYS A 718 -6.07 20.57 17.78
CA LYS A 718 -6.00 21.58 18.86
C LYS A 718 -7.35 22.16 19.29
N PRO A 719 -8.28 22.57 18.40
CA PRO A 719 -9.55 23.16 18.82
C PRO A 719 -10.45 22.22 19.63
N ASP A 720 -10.41 20.91 19.35
CA ASP A 720 -11.20 19.92 20.09
C ASP A 720 -10.58 19.54 21.43
N LEU A 721 -9.24 19.38 21.48
CA LEU A 721 -8.53 19.14 22.73
C LEU A 721 -8.68 20.34 23.68
N GLN A 722 -8.57 21.57 23.17
CA GLN A 722 -8.84 22.79 23.93
C GLN A 722 -10.27 22.82 24.46
N TRP A 723 -11.28 22.56 23.61
CA TRP A 723 -12.68 22.53 24.02
C TRP A 723 -12.94 21.52 25.15
N ILE A 724 -12.28 20.34 25.11
CA ILE A 724 -12.36 19.32 26.17
C ILE A 724 -11.71 19.82 27.48
N LEU A 725 -10.58 20.52 27.41
CA LEU A 725 -9.91 21.08 28.60
C LEU A 725 -10.70 22.24 29.25
N ASP A 726 -11.41 23.03 28.43
CA ASP A 726 -12.22 24.15 28.89
C ASP A 726 -13.54 23.67 29.54
N ASN A 727 -14.28 22.79 28.84
CA ASN A 727 -15.61 22.34 29.25
C ASN A 727 -15.58 21.18 30.28
N LYS A 728 -14.45 20.49 30.42
CA LYS A 728 -14.19 19.47 31.45
C LYS A 728 -15.28 18.38 31.53
N PRO A 729 -15.62 17.73 30.40
CA PRO A 729 -16.70 16.74 30.34
C PRO A 729 -16.43 15.54 31.24
N GLU A 730 -17.50 15.02 31.84
CA GLU A 730 -17.46 13.85 32.72
C GLU A 730 -16.98 12.60 31.97
N GLY A 731 -16.26 11.72 32.68
CA GLY A 731 -15.65 10.51 32.11
C GLY A 731 -14.33 10.72 31.36
N VAL A 732 -13.92 11.95 31.01
CA VAL A 732 -12.69 12.18 30.22
C VAL A 732 -11.46 12.41 31.12
N HIS A 733 -10.38 11.67 30.87
CA HIS A 733 -9.09 11.83 31.55
C HIS A 733 -8.33 13.09 31.11
N LEU A 734 -8.72 14.26 31.65
CA LEU A 734 -8.14 15.57 31.31
C LEU A 734 -6.60 15.66 31.45
N GLY A 735 -5.97 14.82 32.28
CA GLY A 735 -4.50 14.72 32.35
C GLY A 735 -3.88 14.30 31.01
N ARG A 736 -4.34 13.20 30.41
CA ARG A 736 -3.87 12.74 29.10
C ARG A 736 -4.21 13.69 27.96
N ILE A 737 -5.29 14.47 28.10
CA ILE A 737 -5.63 15.52 27.12
C ILE A 737 -4.57 16.63 27.15
N ARG A 738 -4.02 17.00 28.32
CA ARG A 738 -2.87 17.91 28.40
C ARG A 738 -1.59 17.29 27.85
N GLU A 739 -1.28 16.04 28.19
CA GLU A 739 -0.14 15.32 27.62
C GLU A 739 -0.20 15.22 26.09
N LEU A 740 -1.41 15.09 25.51
CA LEU A 740 -1.63 15.14 24.06
C LEU A 740 -1.45 16.56 23.50
N MET A 741 -1.93 17.60 24.22
CA MET A 741 -1.79 19.02 23.85
C MET A 741 -0.32 19.47 23.85
N GLU A 742 0.44 19.13 24.89
CA GLU A 742 1.88 19.41 25.04
C GLU A 742 2.74 18.71 24.00
N ARG A 743 2.26 17.58 23.44
CA ARG A 743 2.95 16.82 22.38
C ARG A 743 2.70 17.35 20.96
N ILE A 744 1.87 18.36 20.80
CA ILE A 744 1.51 18.95 19.50
C ILE A 744 1.79 20.46 19.43
N GLU A 745 2.47 21.01 20.44
CA GLU A 745 3.03 22.37 20.51
C GLU A 745 4.51 22.40 20.17
#